data_AF-A0A7W0G405-F1
#
_entry.id   AF-A0A7W0G405-F1
#
_cell.length_a   1.000
_cell.length_b   1.000
_cell.length_c   1.000
_cell.angle_alpha   90.00
_cell.angle_beta   90.00
_cell.angle_gamma   90.00
#
_symmetry.space_group_name_H-M   'P 1'
#
loop_
_entity.id
_entity.type
_entity.pdbx_description
1 polymer ?
#
loop_
_entity_poly.entity_id
_entity_poly.type
_entity_poly.pdbx_seq_one_letter_code
_entity_poly.pdbx_strand_id
1 'polypeptide(L)'
;GGPTTWRADILTANSADSYREFLLEFSDFQLAYTAEGKPVNPPVKDEVGLPYIVQPANICPGGAPLPCPEAVSAADVGTMSVNYRNEPIPLRVRNPTTNTQAAGDAGDLSHVYRSNVTRADTRFNSQPTFYAPLTGGLEGGDPFTPLLRAYEDDKVQIRILVGAHEEAHNFGVHGIKWKFEPSDPNSGYRNNQMMGISEHYEFIVPKLPKNFQGNTADYLYQPGVAADDQWNGLWGLMRAYRATQADLYKLPNNMTGGAAHVNAADFDGVCPKTVTPRLINVTATTAKLALPGATLVYNSRTNNGGKLHDPTAIIFFRTEDLDPATGKLKAGLPVEPLILRASAGECLNISLTNKLPATATQADLNGFNTMPMIVENFNANQVKPSSTIGLHAQGVFFDVTRDNGVNVGFNPLSTVKPGLSKTFQWYAGDVTTSASNTLVATPIEFGSTGLTSSDPIKHSNKGAVGALIVEPAGATWTEGTTSRAQATISTSAGSFREFVMIFQNDINMRFDGFNATTSTVNGVAVPNTAQAEDSEDSGQKAINYRTEPLWKRMGYAPDTHLSCGGLDENGTIITDCTRNRDFTDVLSNVQVGGDPLTPVFTATVGQQVRMRLVHPAGHARSNVFMVHGHIWEEEPYVNSSTQLGSNPLSEWKGSQFGIGPGSHFDFLLKNGAGGAFAVPGDYLYRTFASFQFDGGMWGIFRVNPQVTYEPPPPTCGTCPPGQYCTDVICPAAY
;
A
#
# COMPACT_ATOMS: atom_id res chain seq x y z
N GLY A 1 33.23 -13.56 -0.24
CA GLY A 1 32.19 -14.43 -0.81
C GLY A 1 32.83 -15.38 -1.79
N GLY A 2 32.27 -16.58 -1.95
CA GLY A 2 32.56 -17.47 -3.08
C GLY A 2 31.64 -17.17 -4.27
N PRO A 3 31.78 -17.86 -5.40
CA PRO A 3 31.14 -17.50 -6.67
C PRO A 3 29.60 -17.62 -6.73
N THR A 4 28.93 -18.05 -5.65
CA THR A 4 27.46 -18.21 -5.58
C THR A 4 26.86 -17.61 -4.29
N THR A 5 27.59 -16.78 -3.56
CA THR A 5 27.14 -16.29 -2.25
C THR A 5 26.30 -15.03 -2.37
N TRP A 6 24.99 -15.14 -2.10
CA TRP A 6 24.06 -14.01 -1.97
C TRP A 6 24.33 -13.10 -0.75
N ARG A 7 25.31 -13.45 0.10
CA ARG A 7 25.77 -12.67 1.25
C ARG A 7 27.28 -12.53 1.19
N ALA A 8 27.79 -11.33 1.46
CA ALA A 8 29.22 -11.07 1.62
C ALA A 8 29.52 -10.11 2.78
N ASP A 9 30.71 -10.22 3.34
CA ASP A 9 31.31 -9.22 4.23
C ASP A 9 32.34 -8.45 3.39
N ILE A 10 32.08 -7.18 3.10
CA ILE A 10 32.93 -6.33 2.27
C ILE A 10 33.91 -5.60 3.18
N LEU A 11 35.16 -6.06 3.15
CA LEU A 11 36.25 -5.52 3.97
C LEU A 11 37.06 -4.54 3.13
N THR A 12 37.02 -3.28 3.51
CA THR A 12 37.70 -2.17 2.83
C THR A 12 39.02 -1.83 3.53
N ALA A 13 39.91 -1.12 2.84
CA ALA A 13 41.18 -0.68 3.42
C ALA A 13 40.96 0.26 4.63
N ASN A 14 39.97 1.13 4.55
CA ASN A 14 39.47 1.89 5.70
C ASN A 14 38.38 1.08 6.40
N SER A 15 38.71 0.49 7.56
CA SER A 15 37.78 -0.36 8.32
C SER A 15 36.43 0.30 8.60
N ALA A 16 36.38 1.64 8.73
CA ALA A 16 35.15 2.39 8.94
C ALA A 16 34.13 2.23 7.79
N ASP A 17 34.61 1.95 6.58
CA ASP A 17 33.80 1.81 5.36
C ASP A 17 33.39 0.36 5.07
N SER A 18 33.81 -0.59 5.90
CA SER A 18 33.42 -2.00 5.72
C SER A 18 31.92 -2.20 5.98
N TYR A 19 31.29 -3.09 5.24
CA TYR A 19 29.84 -3.31 5.34
C TYR A 19 29.48 -4.77 5.05
N ARG A 20 28.27 -5.14 5.44
CA ARG A 20 27.67 -6.42 5.11
C ARG A 20 26.76 -6.26 3.91
N GLU A 21 26.92 -7.14 2.93
CA GLU A 21 26.16 -7.13 1.70
C GLU A 21 25.20 -8.32 1.64
N PHE A 22 23.99 -8.06 1.17
CA PHE A 22 23.01 -9.07 0.75
C PHE A 22 22.57 -8.78 -0.68
N LEU A 23 22.45 -9.83 -1.49
CA LEU A 23 21.89 -9.80 -2.82
C LEU A 23 20.55 -10.56 -2.79
N LEU A 24 19.48 -9.86 -3.16
CA LEU A 24 18.17 -10.45 -3.38
C LEU A 24 17.86 -10.35 -4.88
N GLU A 25 17.78 -11.49 -5.52
CA GLU A 25 17.22 -11.62 -6.85
C GLU A 25 15.82 -12.20 -6.71
N PHE A 26 14.81 -11.52 -7.22
CA PHE A 26 13.45 -12.07 -7.22
C PHE A 26 12.85 -12.05 -8.61
N SER A 27 12.00 -13.03 -8.85
CA SER A 27 11.34 -13.28 -10.14
C SER A 27 9.89 -13.67 -9.91
N ASP A 28 9.04 -13.18 -10.79
CA ASP A 28 7.72 -13.73 -11.06
C ASP A 28 7.84 -14.95 -12.00
N PHE A 29 6.71 -15.62 -12.21
CA PHE A 29 6.51 -16.72 -13.16
C PHE A 29 7.44 -17.92 -13.03
N GLN A 30 7.92 -18.19 -11.82
CA GLN A 30 8.68 -19.40 -11.55
C GLN A 30 7.76 -20.62 -11.69
N LEU A 31 7.99 -21.41 -12.73
CA LEU A 31 7.25 -22.64 -12.98
C LEU A 31 7.37 -23.58 -11.77
N ALA A 32 6.22 -23.96 -11.22
CA ALA A 32 6.12 -24.83 -10.05
C ALA A 32 5.07 -25.91 -10.29
N TYR A 33 5.29 -27.08 -9.70
CA TYR A 33 4.42 -28.24 -9.83
C TYR A 33 4.14 -28.86 -8.46
N THR A 34 2.95 -29.42 -8.29
CA THR A 34 2.62 -30.23 -7.11
C THR A 34 3.40 -31.55 -7.12
N ALA A 35 3.36 -32.29 -6.01
CA ALA A 35 3.99 -33.62 -5.93
C ALA A 35 3.42 -34.62 -6.96
N GLU A 36 2.16 -34.40 -7.39
CA GLU A 36 1.46 -35.16 -8.41
C GLU A 36 1.77 -34.70 -9.85
N GLY A 37 2.65 -33.71 -10.01
CA GLY A 37 3.05 -33.18 -11.32
C GLY A 37 2.03 -32.22 -11.96
N LYS A 38 1.07 -31.69 -11.19
CA LYS A 38 0.13 -30.68 -11.69
C LYS A 38 0.77 -29.29 -11.66
N PRO A 39 0.59 -28.44 -12.68
CA PRO A 39 1.09 -27.07 -12.65
C PRO A 39 0.42 -26.27 -11.54
N VAL A 40 1.21 -25.51 -10.78
CA VAL A 40 0.72 -24.50 -9.84
C VAL A 40 0.37 -23.25 -10.63
N ASN A 41 -0.80 -22.65 -10.36
CA ASN A 41 -1.31 -21.47 -11.06
C ASN A 41 -1.19 -21.62 -12.60
N PRO A 42 -1.97 -22.53 -13.20
CA PRO A 42 -1.85 -22.85 -14.63
C PRO A 42 -2.22 -21.65 -15.51
N PRO A 43 -1.71 -21.57 -16.76
CA PRO A 43 -1.98 -20.46 -17.68
C PRO A 43 -3.46 -20.30 -18.00
N VAL A 44 -4.17 -21.42 -18.18
CA VAL A 44 -5.59 -21.41 -18.53
C VAL A 44 -6.44 -21.79 -17.32
N LYS A 45 -7.36 -20.89 -16.97
CA LYS A 45 -8.30 -21.01 -15.86
C LYS A 45 -9.73 -20.80 -16.38
N ASP A 46 -10.69 -21.54 -15.83
CA ASP A 46 -12.12 -21.29 -16.06
C ASP A 46 -12.63 -20.34 -14.97
N GLU A 47 -13.33 -19.28 -15.35
CA GLU A 47 -14.12 -18.47 -14.42
C GLU A 47 -15.36 -19.25 -14.00
N VAL A 48 -15.47 -19.56 -12.70
CA VAL A 48 -16.58 -20.35 -12.13
C VAL A 48 -17.47 -19.57 -11.18
N GLY A 49 -17.14 -18.28 -10.97
CA GLY A 49 -17.89 -17.40 -10.10
C GLY A 49 -17.71 -17.71 -8.61
N LEU A 50 -18.49 -17.03 -7.77
CA LEU A 50 -18.34 -17.10 -6.32
C LEU A 50 -18.83 -18.46 -5.76
N PRO A 51 -18.10 -19.06 -4.80
CA PRO A 51 -17.03 -18.46 -4.00
C PRO A 51 -15.60 -18.65 -4.52
N TYR A 52 -15.36 -19.47 -5.56
CA TYR A 52 -14.00 -19.88 -5.94
C TYR A 52 -13.35 -18.95 -6.98
N ILE A 53 -14.14 -18.15 -7.68
CA ILE A 53 -13.78 -17.20 -8.75
C ILE A 53 -13.22 -17.92 -9.98
N VAL A 54 -12.13 -18.66 -9.82
CA VAL A 54 -11.42 -19.38 -10.88
C VAL A 54 -11.12 -20.82 -10.46
N GLN A 55 -11.01 -21.72 -11.45
CA GLN A 55 -10.49 -23.09 -11.30
C GLN A 55 -9.57 -23.44 -12.47
N PRO A 56 -8.71 -24.47 -12.37
CA PRO A 56 -7.95 -24.96 -13.52
C PRO A 56 -8.89 -25.35 -14.67
N ALA A 57 -8.56 -24.94 -15.90
CA ALA A 57 -9.39 -25.29 -17.04
C ALA A 57 -9.46 -26.81 -17.27
N ASN A 58 -10.63 -27.29 -17.68
CA ASN A 58 -10.82 -28.73 -17.97
C ASN A 58 -10.28 -29.13 -19.35
N ILE A 59 -10.26 -28.19 -20.29
CA ILE A 59 -9.84 -28.37 -21.69
C ILE A 59 -9.10 -27.11 -22.12
N CYS A 60 -8.07 -27.23 -22.93
CA CYS A 60 -7.36 -26.07 -23.45
C CYS A 60 -8.17 -25.31 -24.51
N PRO A 61 -7.86 -24.03 -24.75
CA PRO A 61 -8.41 -23.31 -25.89
C PRO A 61 -8.26 -24.12 -27.18
N GLY A 62 -9.34 -24.25 -27.95
CA GLY A 62 -9.38 -25.05 -29.18
C GLY A 62 -9.55 -26.56 -28.97
N GLY A 63 -9.80 -27.04 -27.76
CA GLY A 63 -10.14 -28.45 -27.51
C GLY A 63 -8.94 -29.37 -27.26
N ALA A 64 -7.72 -28.83 -27.13
CA ALA A 64 -6.52 -29.61 -26.89
C ALA A 64 -6.50 -30.22 -25.46
N PRO A 65 -5.87 -31.40 -25.27
CA PRO A 65 -5.73 -32.00 -23.95
C PRO A 65 -4.77 -31.18 -23.07
N LEU A 66 -5.03 -31.20 -21.76
CA LEU A 66 -4.14 -30.59 -20.76
C LEU A 66 -2.75 -31.26 -20.75
N PRO A 67 -1.67 -30.53 -20.39
CA PRO A 67 -1.63 -29.12 -20.00
C PRO A 67 -1.79 -28.17 -21.19
N CYS A 68 -2.12 -26.89 -20.92
CA CYS A 68 -2.26 -25.85 -21.94
C CYS A 68 -0.99 -24.99 -22.01
N PRO A 69 0.09 -25.44 -22.69
CA PRO A 69 1.29 -24.64 -22.78
C PRO A 69 1.03 -23.37 -23.58
N GLU A 70 1.61 -22.28 -23.13
CA GLU A 70 1.62 -21.01 -23.86
C GLU A 70 2.95 -20.85 -24.60
N ALA A 71 2.90 -20.35 -25.83
CA ALA A 71 4.11 -20.02 -26.59
C ALA A 71 4.77 -18.72 -26.08
N VAL A 72 3.93 -17.79 -25.62
CA VAL A 72 4.28 -16.56 -24.91
C VAL A 72 3.38 -16.54 -23.69
N SER A 73 3.96 -16.51 -22.49
CA SER A 73 3.18 -16.38 -21.26
C SER A 73 2.43 -15.06 -21.31
N ALA A 74 1.11 -15.14 -21.45
CA ALA A 74 0.21 -13.99 -21.39
C ALA A 74 -0.63 -14.02 -20.11
N ALA A 75 -0.49 -15.09 -19.33
CA ALA A 75 -1.10 -15.26 -18.03
C ALA A 75 -0.02 -15.46 -16.96
N ASP A 76 -0.31 -15.00 -15.75
CA ASP A 76 0.55 -15.17 -14.60
C ASP A 76 0.66 -16.63 -14.17
N VAL A 77 1.65 -17.35 -14.70
CA VAL A 77 1.86 -18.78 -14.43
C VAL A 77 2.76 -19.05 -13.23
N GLY A 78 2.55 -20.15 -12.51
CA GLY A 78 3.49 -20.60 -11.49
C GLY A 78 3.45 -19.79 -10.18
N THR A 79 4.61 -19.47 -9.63
CA THR A 79 4.77 -18.74 -8.36
C THR A 79 5.89 -17.71 -8.47
N MET A 80 6.08 -16.91 -7.43
CA MET A 80 7.20 -15.97 -7.36
C MET A 80 8.27 -16.50 -6.40
N SER A 81 9.52 -16.09 -6.60
CA SER A 81 10.63 -16.52 -5.73
C SER A 81 11.65 -15.43 -5.48
N VAL A 82 12.37 -15.53 -4.37
CA VAL A 82 13.56 -14.75 -4.03
C VAL A 82 14.73 -15.71 -3.80
N ASN A 83 15.79 -15.56 -4.59
CA ASN A 83 16.96 -16.46 -4.65
C ASN A 83 16.55 -17.93 -4.79
N TYR A 84 15.58 -18.22 -5.69
CA TYR A 84 15.01 -19.55 -5.90
C TYR A 84 14.37 -20.17 -4.65
N ARG A 85 13.84 -19.35 -3.74
CA ARG A 85 13.07 -19.75 -2.56
C ARG A 85 11.79 -18.92 -2.46
N ASN A 86 10.75 -19.48 -1.88
CA ASN A 86 9.50 -18.77 -1.63
C ASN A 86 8.82 -19.32 -0.37
N GLU A 87 7.89 -18.54 0.18
CA GLU A 87 7.10 -18.93 1.33
C GLU A 87 5.62 -18.53 1.16
N PRO A 88 4.85 -19.24 0.31
CA PRO A 88 3.48 -18.81 -0.02
C PRO A 88 2.56 -18.79 1.21
N ILE A 89 1.90 -17.67 1.47
CA ILE A 89 0.91 -17.51 2.55
C ILE A 89 -0.18 -18.61 2.54
N PRO A 90 -0.81 -18.99 1.40
CA PRO A 90 -1.85 -20.00 1.43
C PRO A 90 -1.38 -21.34 1.97
N LEU A 91 -0.10 -21.70 1.79
CA LEU A 91 0.45 -22.94 2.34
C LEU A 91 0.69 -22.83 3.86
N ARG A 92 1.01 -21.63 4.38
CA ARG A 92 1.18 -21.38 5.81
C ARG A 92 -0.13 -21.41 6.60
N VAL A 93 -1.23 -20.90 6.03
CA VAL A 93 -2.49 -20.69 6.77
C VAL A 93 -3.53 -21.78 6.54
N ARG A 94 -3.27 -22.72 5.63
CA ARG A 94 -4.20 -23.79 5.27
C ARG A 94 -3.98 -25.04 6.11
N ASN A 95 -5.06 -25.74 6.41
CA ASN A 95 -5.01 -27.12 6.86
C ASN A 95 -4.96 -28.05 5.63
N PRO A 96 -3.86 -28.80 5.42
CA PRO A 96 -3.69 -29.61 4.22
C PRO A 96 -4.67 -30.78 4.12
N THR A 97 -5.24 -31.24 5.24
CA THR A 97 -6.20 -32.35 5.27
C THR A 97 -7.59 -31.92 4.84
N THR A 98 -8.03 -30.71 5.21
CA THR A 98 -9.39 -30.22 4.93
C THR A 98 -9.47 -29.25 3.77
N ASN A 99 -8.33 -28.74 3.29
CA ASN A 99 -8.25 -27.64 2.31
C ASN A 99 -9.00 -26.38 2.75
N THR A 100 -9.05 -26.13 4.07
CA THR A 100 -9.66 -24.92 4.65
C THR A 100 -8.61 -24.13 5.43
N GLN A 101 -8.92 -22.90 5.81
CA GLN A 101 -8.08 -22.12 6.71
C GLN A 101 -7.91 -22.90 8.02
N ALA A 102 -6.68 -22.98 8.53
CA ALA A 102 -6.38 -23.62 9.80
C ALA A 102 -7.01 -22.85 10.97
N ALA A 103 -7.31 -23.54 12.06
CA ALA A 103 -7.87 -22.92 13.26
C ALA A 103 -6.80 -22.21 14.10
N GLY A 104 -7.20 -21.16 14.83
CA GLY A 104 -6.33 -20.42 15.76
C GLY A 104 -5.18 -19.68 15.07
N ASP A 105 -4.11 -19.40 15.82
CA ASP A 105 -2.94 -18.66 15.35
C ASP A 105 -2.30 -19.24 14.08
N ALA A 106 -2.46 -20.55 13.83
CA ALA A 106 -1.91 -21.23 12.66
C ALA A 106 -2.51 -20.73 11.34
N GLY A 107 -3.80 -20.39 11.33
CA GLY A 107 -4.50 -19.87 10.16
C GLY A 107 -4.83 -18.38 10.21
N ASP A 108 -4.60 -17.70 11.33
CA ASP A 108 -4.85 -16.26 11.47
C ASP A 108 -3.84 -15.44 10.64
N LEU A 109 -4.37 -14.59 9.75
CA LEU A 109 -3.59 -13.78 8.83
C LEU A 109 -2.68 -12.75 9.54
N SER A 110 -3.00 -12.32 10.76
CA SER A 110 -2.12 -11.46 11.58
C SER A 110 -0.89 -12.19 12.17
N HIS A 111 -0.78 -13.50 11.94
CA HIS A 111 0.29 -14.36 12.48
C HIS A 111 1.09 -15.07 11.37
N VAL A 112 0.92 -14.71 10.09
CA VAL A 112 1.57 -15.38 8.94
C VAL A 112 3.10 -15.28 8.95
N TYR A 113 3.63 -14.14 9.39
CA TYR A 113 5.08 -13.88 9.39
C TYR A 113 5.80 -14.36 10.66
N ARG A 114 5.09 -15.02 11.59
CA ARG A 114 5.70 -15.54 12.82
C ARG A 114 6.41 -16.87 12.59
N SER A 115 7.55 -17.03 13.26
CA SER A 115 8.35 -18.25 13.27
C SER A 115 8.03 -19.19 14.44
N ASN A 116 7.38 -18.70 15.49
CA ASN A 116 6.99 -19.49 16.68
C ASN A 116 5.51 -19.90 16.69
N VAL A 117 4.91 -20.08 15.51
CA VAL A 117 3.55 -20.59 15.36
C VAL A 117 3.63 -21.99 14.77
N THR A 118 3.10 -22.98 15.47
CA THR A 118 2.96 -24.34 14.94
C THR A 118 1.90 -24.35 13.84
N ARG A 119 2.32 -24.54 12.60
CA ARG A 119 1.48 -24.60 11.41
C ARG A 119 0.76 -25.95 11.30
N ALA A 120 -0.45 -25.93 10.72
CA ALA A 120 -1.24 -27.14 10.48
C ALA A 120 -0.57 -28.05 9.44
N ASP A 121 0.06 -27.46 8.43
CA ASP A 121 0.99 -28.18 7.56
C ASP A 121 2.35 -28.31 8.26
N THR A 122 2.65 -29.52 8.72
CA THR A 122 3.83 -29.79 9.55
C THR A 122 5.15 -29.55 8.84
N ARG A 123 5.14 -29.48 7.50
CA ARG A 123 6.33 -29.18 6.69
C ARG A 123 6.86 -27.77 6.96
N PHE A 124 6.01 -26.85 7.39
CA PHE A 124 6.37 -25.46 7.73
C PHE A 124 6.79 -25.26 9.20
N ASN A 125 6.99 -26.36 9.94
CA ASN A 125 7.49 -26.33 11.32
C ASN A 125 8.97 -26.78 11.42
N SER A 126 9.59 -27.08 10.28
CA SER A 126 10.99 -27.50 10.17
C SER A 126 11.61 -26.96 8.89
N GLN A 127 12.91 -26.65 8.92
CA GLN A 127 13.64 -26.33 7.69
C GLN A 127 13.78 -27.56 6.79
N PRO A 128 13.66 -27.41 5.46
CA PRO A 128 13.78 -28.52 4.52
C PRO A 128 15.22 -29.07 4.47
N THR A 129 15.36 -30.38 4.19
CA THR A 129 16.67 -31.06 4.16
C THR A 129 17.13 -31.44 2.75
N PHE A 130 16.35 -31.15 1.70
CA PHE A 130 16.68 -31.53 0.33
C PHE A 130 17.75 -30.64 -0.32
N TYR A 131 17.94 -29.41 0.18
CA TYR A 131 19.09 -28.55 -0.12
C TYR A 131 19.78 -28.12 1.17
N ALA A 132 21.07 -27.81 1.08
CA ALA A 132 21.75 -27.12 2.16
C ALA A 132 21.06 -25.76 2.41
N PRO A 133 20.90 -25.34 3.68
CA PRO A 133 20.35 -24.02 3.99
C PRO A 133 21.13 -22.90 3.31
N LEU A 134 20.42 -21.90 2.77
CA LEU A 134 21.06 -20.71 2.17
C LEU A 134 21.83 -19.89 3.20
N THR A 135 21.45 -19.99 4.49
CA THR A 135 22.09 -19.36 5.65
C THR A 135 22.02 -20.27 6.87
N GLY A 136 23.00 -20.14 7.77
CA GLY A 136 22.90 -20.71 9.13
C GLY A 136 21.97 -19.87 10.01
N GLY A 137 21.65 -20.35 11.21
CA GLY A 137 20.83 -19.60 12.20
C GLY A 137 19.33 -19.58 11.93
N LEU A 138 18.85 -20.39 10.97
CA LEU A 138 17.44 -20.66 10.73
C LEU A 138 16.88 -21.61 11.81
N GLU A 139 15.67 -21.33 12.25
CA GLU A 139 14.87 -22.20 13.12
C GLU A 139 13.70 -22.82 12.36
N GLY A 140 13.02 -23.82 12.96
CA GLY A 140 12.04 -24.64 12.26
C GLY A 140 10.88 -23.87 11.59
N GLY A 141 10.36 -22.81 12.21
CA GLY A 141 9.26 -22.01 11.66
C GLY A 141 9.67 -20.76 10.88
N ASP A 142 10.97 -20.48 10.77
CA ASP A 142 11.47 -19.41 9.89
C ASP A 142 11.08 -19.69 8.42
N PRO A 143 10.81 -18.67 7.61
CA PRO A 143 10.45 -18.87 6.21
C PRO A 143 11.62 -19.49 5.43
N PHE A 144 11.32 -20.17 4.32
CA PHE A 144 12.34 -20.82 3.48
C PHE A 144 13.09 -19.82 2.58
N THR A 145 12.66 -18.56 2.56
CA THR A 145 13.37 -17.44 1.92
C THR A 145 14.67 -17.10 2.66
N PRO A 146 15.62 -16.39 2.02
CA PRO A 146 16.91 -16.08 2.64
C PRO A 146 16.79 -15.32 3.99
N LEU A 147 17.44 -15.82 5.06
CA LEU A 147 17.51 -15.11 6.35
C LEU A 147 18.69 -14.13 6.35
N LEU A 148 18.42 -12.83 6.24
CA LEU A 148 19.48 -11.80 6.22
C LEU A 148 20.01 -11.60 7.64
N ARG A 149 21.21 -12.12 7.93
CA ARG A 149 21.80 -12.09 9.29
C ARG A 149 22.82 -10.98 9.44
N ALA A 150 22.59 -10.07 10.38
CA ALA A 150 23.50 -8.96 10.67
C ALA A 150 23.59 -8.72 12.18
N TYR A 151 24.63 -8.04 12.65
CA TYR A 151 24.64 -7.52 14.01
C TYR A 151 23.92 -6.16 14.06
N GLU A 152 23.35 -5.81 15.22
CA GLU A 152 22.96 -4.43 15.49
C GLU A 152 24.16 -3.49 15.24
N ASP A 153 23.93 -2.27 14.74
CA ASP A 153 24.95 -1.31 14.26
C ASP A 153 25.75 -1.72 13.00
N ASP A 154 25.53 -2.89 12.40
CA ASP A 154 26.20 -3.21 11.12
C ASP A 154 25.78 -2.19 10.05
N LYS A 155 26.75 -1.71 9.27
CA LYS A 155 26.48 -1.10 7.98
C LYS A 155 26.01 -2.20 7.04
N VAL A 156 24.85 -2.01 6.41
CA VAL A 156 24.28 -3.00 5.50
C VAL A 156 24.04 -2.39 4.13
N GLN A 157 24.36 -3.15 3.09
CA GLN A 157 23.94 -2.88 1.73
C GLN A 157 23.06 -4.03 1.24
N ILE A 158 21.87 -3.71 0.74
CA ILE A 158 20.99 -4.66 0.07
C ILE A 158 21.01 -4.33 -1.41
N ARG A 159 21.50 -5.27 -2.21
CA ARG A 159 21.47 -5.23 -3.66
C ARG A 159 20.26 -6.01 -4.13
N ILE A 160 19.53 -5.44 -5.07
CA ILE A 160 18.36 -6.07 -5.66
C ILE A 160 18.55 -6.20 -7.15
N LEU A 161 18.20 -7.38 -7.67
CA LEU A 161 18.06 -7.66 -9.09
C LEU A 161 16.64 -8.17 -9.33
N VAL A 162 15.93 -7.53 -10.24
CA VAL A 162 14.58 -7.94 -10.59
C VAL A 162 14.65 -8.82 -11.82
N GLY A 163 14.63 -10.14 -11.61
CA GLY A 163 14.48 -11.15 -12.66
C GLY A 163 13.02 -11.35 -13.08
N ALA A 164 12.15 -10.35 -12.86
CA ALA A 164 10.75 -10.38 -13.23
C ALA A 164 10.58 -10.37 -14.76
N HIS A 165 9.50 -10.97 -15.23
CA HIS A 165 9.13 -11.15 -16.62
C HIS A 165 8.01 -10.19 -17.01
N GLU A 166 7.12 -9.81 -16.08
CA GLU A 166 5.95 -8.98 -16.36
C GLU A 166 5.60 -8.00 -15.24
N GLU A 167 5.63 -8.42 -13.98
CA GLU A 167 5.05 -7.66 -12.89
C GLU A 167 6.01 -6.61 -12.29
N ALA A 168 5.39 -5.54 -11.78
CA ALA A 168 6.07 -4.54 -10.98
C ALA A 168 5.97 -4.92 -9.50
N HIS A 169 7.07 -4.75 -8.76
CA HIS A 169 7.10 -5.07 -7.34
C HIS A 169 7.49 -3.85 -6.51
N ASN A 170 6.94 -3.76 -5.30
CA ASN A 170 7.26 -2.69 -4.36
C ASN A 170 8.13 -3.25 -3.22
N PHE A 171 9.46 -3.08 -3.31
CA PHE A 171 10.39 -3.54 -2.29
C PHE A 171 10.27 -2.72 -1.01
N GLY A 172 10.22 -3.37 0.16
CA GLY A 172 10.20 -2.68 1.45
C GLY A 172 10.85 -3.48 2.57
N VAL A 173 11.28 -2.78 3.62
CA VAL A 173 11.73 -3.41 4.88
C VAL A 173 11.16 -2.63 6.07
N HIS A 174 10.41 -3.31 6.93
CA HIS A 174 9.79 -2.69 8.10
C HIS A 174 10.86 -2.09 9.02
N GLY A 175 10.70 -0.82 9.45
CA GLY A 175 11.61 -0.17 10.39
C GLY A 175 12.95 0.28 9.79
N ILE A 176 13.16 0.13 8.48
CA ILE A 176 14.36 0.61 7.78
C ILE A 176 13.94 1.62 6.71
N LYS A 177 14.73 2.68 6.56
CA LYS A 177 14.62 3.68 5.49
C LYS A 177 16.00 3.99 4.93
N TRP A 178 16.04 4.45 3.69
CA TRP A 178 17.26 4.79 2.94
C TRP A 178 17.06 6.09 2.16
N LYS A 179 18.16 6.68 1.67
CA LYS A 179 18.10 7.76 0.69
C LYS A 179 17.76 7.17 -0.68
N PHE A 180 16.88 7.83 -1.44
CA PHE A 180 16.55 7.40 -2.81
C PHE A 180 17.82 7.29 -3.69
N GLU A 181 18.66 8.33 -3.66
CA GLU A 181 19.99 8.32 -4.28
C GLU A 181 21.05 8.46 -3.19
N PRO A 182 21.82 7.40 -2.87
CA PRO A 182 22.75 7.43 -1.76
C PRO A 182 23.87 8.50 -1.86
N SER A 183 24.17 8.98 -3.07
CA SER A 183 25.15 10.03 -3.33
C SER A 183 24.60 11.45 -3.21
N ASP A 184 23.29 11.66 -3.28
CA ASP A 184 22.67 12.98 -3.10
C ASP A 184 22.05 13.09 -1.69
N PRO A 185 22.57 13.96 -0.80
CA PRO A 185 21.99 14.14 0.53
C PRO A 185 20.53 14.62 0.51
N ASN A 186 20.05 15.21 -0.59
CA ASN A 186 18.70 15.76 -0.77
C ASN A 186 17.77 14.89 -1.64
N SER A 187 18.08 13.62 -1.86
CA SER A 187 17.23 12.72 -2.67
C SER A 187 15.92 12.27 -2.00
N GLY A 188 15.60 12.78 -0.81
CA GLY A 188 14.51 12.21 0.02
C GLY A 188 14.85 10.90 0.73
N TYR A 189 14.06 10.57 1.76
CA TYR A 189 14.05 9.24 2.38
C TYR A 189 12.94 8.38 1.79
N ARG A 190 13.23 7.10 1.58
CA ARG A 190 12.28 6.07 1.15
C ARG A 190 12.36 4.89 2.11
N ASN A 191 11.26 4.16 2.25
CA ASN A 191 11.24 2.81 2.83
C ASN A 191 10.47 1.81 1.95
N ASN A 192 10.12 2.26 0.73
CA ASN A 192 9.49 1.49 -0.31
C ASN A 192 10.08 1.96 -1.65
N GLN A 193 10.36 1.03 -2.55
CA GLN A 193 10.85 1.31 -3.90
C GLN A 193 10.09 0.42 -4.89
N MET A 194 9.33 1.03 -5.80
CA MET A 194 8.80 0.29 -6.96
C MET A 194 9.95 -0.10 -7.88
N MET A 195 9.85 -1.30 -8.42
CA MET A 195 10.82 -1.87 -9.34
C MET A 195 10.12 -2.56 -10.49
N GLY A 196 10.57 -2.26 -11.70
CA GLY A 196 10.13 -2.91 -12.93
C GLY A 196 11.04 -4.06 -13.37
N ILE A 197 10.71 -4.59 -14.55
CA ILE A 197 11.41 -5.69 -15.21
C ILE A 197 12.90 -5.35 -15.43
N SER A 198 13.79 -6.27 -15.08
CA SER A 198 15.24 -6.18 -15.30
C SER A 198 15.92 -4.98 -14.62
N GLU A 199 15.35 -4.43 -13.55
CA GLU A 199 15.95 -3.34 -12.79
C GLU A 199 16.95 -3.83 -11.72
N HIS A 200 17.87 -2.93 -11.37
CA HIS A 200 18.88 -3.13 -10.33
C HIS A 200 18.89 -1.93 -9.39
N TYR A 201 18.88 -2.20 -8.08
CA TYR A 201 18.97 -1.16 -7.05
C TYR A 201 19.95 -1.52 -5.94
N GLU A 202 20.56 -0.49 -5.36
CA GLU A 202 21.47 -0.57 -4.23
C GLU A 202 20.95 0.24 -3.05
N PHE A 203 20.47 -0.43 -2.01
CA PHE A 203 19.97 0.21 -0.80
C PHE A 203 21.06 0.23 0.27
N ILE A 204 21.49 1.44 0.64
CA ILE A 204 22.45 1.63 1.73
C ILE A 204 21.68 1.87 3.02
N VAL A 205 21.81 0.92 3.95
CA VAL A 205 21.34 1.02 5.33
C VAL A 205 22.55 1.45 6.19
N PRO A 206 22.65 2.73 6.59
CA PRO A 206 23.89 3.25 7.15
C PRO A 206 24.30 2.55 8.45
N LYS A 207 23.34 2.24 9.33
CA LYS A 207 23.49 1.36 10.49
C LYS A 207 22.15 0.73 10.81
N LEU A 208 22.12 -0.56 11.08
CA LEU A 208 20.91 -1.19 11.58
C LEU A 208 20.55 -0.63 12.96
N PRO A 209 19.29 -0.21 13.18
CA PRO A 209 18.85 0.27 14.48
C PRO A 209 19.12 -0.78 15.56
N LYS A 210 19.61 -0.33 16.73
CA LYS A 210 19.64 -1.21 17.89
C LYS A 210 18.24 -1.41 18.41
N ASN A 211 17.95 -2.63 18.83
CA ASN A 211 16.78 -2.87 19.62
C ASN A 211 16.92 -2.14 20.98
N PHE A 212 15.85 -1.60 21.55
CA PHE A 212 15.93 -1.07 22.91
C PHE A 212 15.83 -2.19 23.96
N GLN A 213 15.33 -3.38 23.60
CA GLN A 213 15.15 -4.52 24.50
C GLN A 213 15.27 -5.90 23.81
N GLY A 214 16.20 -6.75 24.25
CA GLY A 214 16.30 -8.14 23.81
C GLY A 214 17.66 -8.49 23.17
N ASN A 215 17.82 -9.75 22.78
CA ASN A 215 19.06 -10.27 22.18
C ASN A 215 19.02 -10.30 20.64
N THR A 216 17.83 -10.26 20.05
CA THR A 216 17.59 -10.31 18.60
C THR A 216 16.39 -9.45 18.23
N ALA A 217 16.35 -8.97 16.99
CA ALA A 217 15.20 -8.32 16.39
C ALA A 217 15.01 -8.83 14.95
N ASP A 218 13.79 -9.27 14.64
CA ASP A 218 13.40 -9.71 13.30
C ASP A 218 12.67 -8.59 12.56
N TYR A 219 13.21 -8.22 11.41
CA TYR A 219 12.66 -7.25 10.47
C TYR A 219 12.01 -8.00 9.32
N LEU A 220 10.82 -7.55 8.89
CA LEU A 220 10.14 -8.10 7.73
C LEU A 220 10.69 -7.40 6.49
N TYR A 221 11.38 -8.14 5.61
CA TYR A 221 11.70 -7.65 4.28
C TYR A 221 10.71 -8.25 3.27
N GLN A 222 10.37 -7.45 2.27
CA GLN A 222 9.33 -7.76 1.29
C GLN A 222 9.85 -7.39 -0.09
N PRO A 223 10.33 -8.37 -0.88
CA PRO A 223 10.58 -8.20 -2.33
C PRO A 223 9.42 -7.49 -3.03
N GLY A 224 8.18 -7.81 -2.66
CA GLY A 224 7.00 -7.07 -3.05
C GLY A 224 6.00 -6.95 -1.89
N VAL A 225 5.55 -5.74 -1.58
CA VAL A 225 4.62 -5.43 -0.47
C VAL A 225 3.17 -5.78 -0.80
N ALA A 226 2.82 -5.96 -2.08
CA ALA A 226 1.45 -6.20 -2.51
C ALA A 226 0.88 -7.51 -1.97
N ALA A 227 -0.44 -7.57 -1.85
CA ALA A 227 -1.13 -8.77 -1.36
C ALA A 227 -0.81 -10.00 -2.24
N ASP A 228 -0.71 -9.83 -3.56
CA ASP A 228 -0.37 -10.90 -4.51
C ASP A 228 1.07 -11.40 -4.35
N ASP A 229 2.01 -10.48 -4.19
CA ASP A 229 3.43 -10.79 -3.92
C ASP A 229 3.57 -11.59 -2.62
N GLN A 230 2.90 -11.12 -1.57
CA GLN A 230 2.88 -11.79 -0.26
C GLN A 230 2.21 -13.16 -0.34
N TRP A 231 1.11 -13.26 -1.09
CA TRP A 231 0.41 -14.53 -1.35
C TRP A 231 1.30 -15.54 -2.07
N ASN A 232 2.09 -15.09 -3.05
CA ASN A 232 3.09 -15.90 -3.75
C ASN A 232 4.32 -16.27 -2.90
N GLY A 233 4.55 -15.55 -1.80
CA GLY A 233 5.64 -15.84 -0.88
C GLY A 233 6.88 -14.96 -1.06
N LEU A 234 6.73 -13.78 -1.66
CA LEU A 234 7.77 -12.75 -1.73
C LEU A 234 7.88 -11.98 -0.41
N TRP A 235 8.42 -12.64 0.60
CA TRP A 235 8.77 -12.04 1.88
C TRP A 235 9.79 -12.88 2.64
N GLY A 236 10.46 -12.29 3.63
CA GLY A 236 11.33 -13.03 4.54
C GLY A 236 11.77 -12.21 5.73
N LEU A 237 12.78 -12.73 6.43
CA LEU A 237 13.28 -12.13 7.66
C LEU A 237 14.69 -11.60 7.52
N MET A 238 14.92 -10.43 8.08
CA MET A 238 16.24 -9.93 8.41
C MET A 238 16.40 -9.94 9.92
N ARG A 239 17.37 -10.69 10.45
CA ARG A 239 17.60 -10.88 11.88
C ARG A 239 18.84 -10.10 12.31
N ALA A 240 18.62 -9.08 13.15
CA ALA A 240 19.66 -8.32 13.81
C ALA A 240 20.00 -8.98 15.16
N TYR A 241 21.27 -9.30 15.38
CA TYR A 241 21.77 -9.90 16.61
C TYR A 241 22.52 -8.87 17.46
N ARG A 242 22.27 -8.87 18.77
CA ARG A 242 23.13 -8.19 19.75
C ARG A 242 24.23 -9.12 20.28
N ALA A 243 23.86 -10.38 20.53
CA ALA A 243 24.80 -11.38 21.00
C ALA A 243 25.66 -11.90 19.84
N THR A 244 26.95 -12.11 20.10
CA THR A 244 27.87 -12.72 19.12
C THR A 244 27.38 -14.11 18.71
N GLN A 245 27.37 -14.39 17.41
CA GLN A 245 27.06 -15.70 16.86
C GLN A 245 28.36 -16.38 16.43
N ALA A 246 28.47 -17.70 16.65
CA ALA A 246 29.67 -18.46 16.33
C ALA A 246 29.97 -18.50 14.82
N ASP A 247 28.93 -18.35 13.99
CA ASP A 247 28.96 -18.50 12.53
C ASP A 247 28.65 -17.18 11.78
N LEU A 248 28.68 -16.03 12.46
CA LEU A 248 28.49 -14.71 11.85
C LEU A 248 29.71 -13.81 12.09
N TYR A 249 30.39 -13.44 11.00
CA TYR A 249 31.58 -12.59 11.04
C TYR A 249 31.26 -11.19 11.58
N LYS A 250 32.11 -10.67 12.47
CA LYS A 250 32.01 -9.31 13.02
C LYS A 250 32.74 -8.34 12.11
N LEU A 251 32.03 -7.32 11.63
CA LEU A 251 32.66 -6.30 10.79
C LEU A 251 33.74 -5.53 11.59
N PRO A 252 34.85 -5.11 10.95
CA PRO A 252 35.92 -4.37 11.63
C PRO A 252 35.47 -3.05 12.29
N ASN A 253 34.41 -2.43 11.77
CA ASN A 253 33.78 -1.23 12.34
C ASN A 253 32.67 -1.52 13.36
N ASN A 254 32.37 -2.79 13.64
CA ASN A 254 31.38 -3.21 14.63
C ASN A 254 31.82 -4.46 15.40
N MET A 255 33.01 -4.40 16.01
CA MET A 255 33.58 -5.53 16.75
C MET A 255 32.78 -5.93 18.01
N THR A 256 31.94 -5.02 18.52
CA THR A 256 31.11 -5.25 19.70
C THR A 256 29.72 -5.83 19.37
N GLY A 257 29.27 -5.78 18.12
CA GLY A 257 27.96 -6.29 17.71
C GLY A 257 26.78 -5.59 18.40
N GLY A 258 26.84 -4.26 18.58
CA GLY A 258 25.78 -3.50 19.25
C GLY A 258 26.02 -3.20 20.74
N ALA A 259 27.16 -2.59 21.09
CA ALA A 259 27.42 -2.10 22.46
C ALA A 259 26.31 -1.14 22.94
N ALA A 260 26.02 -1.09 24.25
CA ALA A 260 25.04 -0.14 24.77
C ALA A 260 25.43 1.32 24.43
N HIS A 261 24.46 2.17 24.09
CA HIS A 261 24.72 3.58 23.78
C HIS A 261 25.14 4.34 25.02
N VAL A 262 26.08 5.27 24.86
CA VAL A 262 26.64 6.07 25.96
C VAL A 262 25.57 6.92 26.64
N ASN A 263 24.63 7.47 25.87
CA ASN A 263 23.57 8.35 26.33
C ASN A 263 22.17 7.71 26.26
N ALA A 264 22.08 6.39 26.40
CA ALA A 264 20.78 5.69 26.42
C ALA A 264 19.83 6.25 27.49
N ALA A 265 20.36 6.80 28.58
CA ALA A 265 19.58 7.43 29.64
C ALA A 265 18.84 8.71 29.21
N ASP A 266 19.23 9.34 28.10
CA ASP A 266 18.58 10.55 27.57
C ASP A 266 17.32 10.23 26.74
N PHE A 267 17.05 8.95 26.52
CA PHE A 267 15.93 8.45 25.74
C PHE A 267 14.98 7.61 26.61
N ASP A 268 13.70 7.64 26.28
CA ASP A 268 12.68 6.71 26.74
C ASP A 268 12.16 5.93 25.53
N GLY A 269 12.59 4.68 25.39
CA GLY A 269 12.43 3.93 24.15
C GLY A 269 13.10 4.66 22.98
N VAL A 270 12.36 4.87 21.90
CA VAL A 270 12.86 5.54 20.68
C VAL A 270 12.89 7.07 20.82
N CYS A 271 12.33 7.60 21.91
CA CYS A 271 12.01 9.01 22.05
C CYS A 271 13.01 9.75 22.94
N PRO A 272 13.55 10.92 22.51
CA PRO A 272 14.33 11.78 23.40
C PRO A 272 13.48 12.26 24.58
N LYS A 273 14.00 12.19 25.81
CA LYS A 273 13.30 12.67 27.02
C LYS A 273 13.04 14.18 27.04
N THR A 274 13.73 14.93 26.17
CA THR A 274 13.50 16.36 25.97
C THR A 274 12.21 16.65 25.19
N VAL A 275 11.62 15.64 24.55
CA VAL A 275 10.37 15.76 23.78
C VAL A 275 9.25 15.06 24.55
N THR A 276 8.21 15.81 24.91
CA THR A 276 7.02 15.24 25.56
C THR A 276 6.24 14.38 24.57
N PRO A 277 6.00 13.08 24.84
CA PRO A 277 5.20 12.23 23.95
C PRO A 277 3.75 12.71 23.86
N ARG A 278 3.20 12.79 22.65
CA ARG A 278 1.79 13.08 22.38
C ARG A 278 1.00 11.79 22.24
N LEU A 279 0.02 11.61 23.11
CA LEU A 279 -0.92 10.49 23.03
C LEU A 279 -1.95 10.73 21.92
N ILE A 280 -2.10 9.76 21.02
CA ILE A 280 -3.17 9.71 20.02
C ILE A 280 -3.93 8.41 20.24
N ASN A 281 -5.25 8.50 20.41
CA ASN A 281 -6.11 7.34 20.61
C ASN A 281 -6.75 6.96 19.28
N VAL A 282 -6.60 5.69 18.89
CA VAL A 282 -7.18 5.14 17.66
C VAL A 282 -8.03 3.93 18.03
N THR A 283 -9.22 3.85 17.46
CA THR A 283 -10.11 2.68 17.61
C THR A 283 -10.31 2.00 16.27
N ALA A 284 -10.01 0.71 16.19
CA ALA A 284 -10.39 -0.12 15.04
C ALA A 284 -11.73 -0.80 15.32
N THR A 285 -12.71 -0.67 14.42
CA THR A 285 -13.99 -1.38 14.52
C THR A 285 -14.62 -1.56 13.14
N THR A 286 -15.74 -2.29 13.06
CA THR A 286 -16.41 -2.53 11.78
C THR A 286 -17.39 -1.39 11.44
N ALA A 287 -17.58 -1.14 10.14
CA ALA A 287 -18.59 -0.22 9.65
C ALA A 287 -19.99 -0.58 10.16
N LYS A 288 -20.29 -1.88 10.29
CA LYS A 288 -21.54 -2.39 10.86
C LYS A 288 -21.83 -1.89 12.27
N LEU A 289 -20.79 -1.75 13.09
CA LEU A 289 -20.92 -1.30 14.48
C LEU A 289 -20.87 0.22 14.61
N ALA A 290 -19.96 0.88 13.88
CA ALA A 290 -19.69 2.31 14.06
C ALA A 290 -20.56 3.24 13.20
N LEU A 291 -20.97 2.82 12.00
CA LEU A 291 -21.64 3.72 11.06
C LEU A 291 -23.17 3.64 11.19
N PRO A 292 -23.90 4.77 11.09
CA PRO A 292 -25.36 4.78 11.19
C PRO A 292 -26.07 3.85 10.19
N GLY A 293 -25.54 3.76 8.96
CA GLY A 293 -26.05 2.87 7.91
C GLY A 293 -25.53 1.43 7.99
N ALA A 294 -24.76 1.08 9.01
CA ALA A 294 -24.12 -0.23 9.20
C ALA A 294 -23.26 -0.71 8.01
N THR A 295 -22.78 0.21 7.18
CA THR A 295 -21.96 -0.07 6.00
C THR A 295 -21.13 1.14 5.61
N LEU A 296 -19.93 0.91 5.09
CA LEU A 296 -19.10 1.95 4.47
C LEU A 296 -19.62 2.20 3.06
N VAL A 297 -20.00 3.44 2.73
CA VAL A 297 -20.51 3.80 1.40
C VAL A 297 -19.40 4.47 0.61
N TYR A 298 -18.99 3.84 -0.49
CA TYR A 298 -17.98 4.37 -1.42
C TYR A 298 -18.59 5.29 -2.49
N ASN A 299 -19.81 5.00 -2.91
CA ASN A 299 -20.55 5.82 -3.86
C ASN A 299 -22.04 5.80 -3.49
N SER A 300 -22.62 6.96 -3.20
CA SER A 300 -24.00 7.08 -2.72
C SER A 300 -25.05 7.21 -3.82
N ARG A 301 -24.66 7.22 -5.11
CA ARG A 301 -25.61 7.33 -6.22
C ARG A 301 -26.50 6.09 -6.28
N THR A 302 -27.79 6.27 -6.56
CA THR A 302 -28.79 5.19 -6.55
C THR A 302 -29.06 4.59 -7.93
N ASN A 303 -28.69 5.27 -9.01
CA ASN A 303 -28.79 4.75 -10.37
C ASN A 303 -27.75 3.65 -10.65
N ASN A 304 -28.02 2.82 -11.67
CA ASN A 304 -27.08 1.83 -12.20
C ASN A 304 -26.56 0.89 -11.08
N GLY A 305 -27.51 0.22 -10.44
CA GLY A 305 -27.29 -0.75 -9.38
C GLY A 305 -27.12 -0.22 -7.96
N GLY A 306 -27.76 0.91 -7.61
CA GLY A 306 -27.82 1.36 -6.23
C GLY A 306 -26.48 1.87 -5.69
N LYS A 307 -26.41 2.12 -4.37
CA LYS A 307 -25.17 2.59 -3.74
C LYS A 307 -24.06 1.55 -3.87
N LEU A 308 -22.81 2.00 -3.99
CA LEU A 308 -21.64 1.13 -3.83
C LEU A 308 -21.16 1.17 -2.38
N HIS A 309 -21.08 0.01 -1.73
CA HIS A 309 -20.84 -0.05 -0.28
C HIS A 309 -20.14 -1.34 0.16
N ASP A 310 -19.65 -1.39 1.40
CA ASP A 310 -19.13 -2.61 2.03
C ASP A 310 -19.70 -2.72 3.47
N PRO A 311 -20.59 -3.69 3.76
CA PRO A 311 -21.15 -3.91 5.10
C PRO A 311 -20.18 -4.64 6.04
N THR A 312 -19.07 -5.16 5.51
CA THR A 312 -18.03 -5.90 6.24
C THR A 312 -16.77 -5.08 6.52
N ALA A 313 -16.76 -3.80 6.10
CA ALA A 313 -15.59 -2.93 6.20
C ALA A 313 -15.08 -2.79 7.64
N ILE A 314 -13.75 -2.67 7.77
CA ILE A 314 -13.01 -2.37 8.99
C ILE A 314 -12.46 -0.95 8.85
N ILE A 315 -12.67 -0.11 9.86
CA ILE A 315 -12.30 1.30 9.83
C ILE A 315 -11.50 1.65 11.08
N PHE A 316 -10.41 2.38 10.88
CA PHE A 316 -9.69 3.06 11.94
C PHE A 316 -10.29 4.45 12.16
N PHE A 317 -10.75 4.73 13.37
CA PHE A 317 -11.25 6.04 13.78
C PHE A 317 -10.27 6.68 14.77
N ARG A 318 -10.20 8.02 14.80
CA ARG A 318 -9.71 8.68 16.01
C ARG A 318 -10.71 8.39 17.11
N THR A 319 -10.26 7.95 18.28
CA THR A 319 -11.18 7.47 19.32
C THR A 319 -12.17 8.55 19.75
N GLU A 320 -11.75 9.83 19.71
CA GLU A 320 -12.58 10.99 20.02
C GLU A 320 -13.73 11.22 19.03
N ASP A 321 -13.73 10.61 17.85
CA ASP A 321 -14.82 10.72 16.88
C ASP A 321 -15.98 9.80 17.20
N LEU A 322 -15.73 8.79 18.03
CA LEU A 322 -16.72 7.84 18.46
C LEU A 322 -17.41 8.36 19.73
N ASP A 323 -18.72 8.22 19.78
CA ASP A 323 -19.48 8.41 20.99
C ASP A 323 -19.09 7.30 21.99
N PRO A 324 -18.61 7.64 23.20
CA PRO A 324 -18.09 6.64 24.14
C PRO A 324 -19.18 5.70 24.69
N ALA A 325 -20.45 6.11 24.67
CA ALA A 325 -21.56 5.31 25.19
C ALA A 325 -22.05 4.28 24.16
N THR A 326 -22.11 4.67 22.88
CA THR A 326 -22.66 3.84 21.80
C THR A 326 -21.60 3.17 20.93
N GLY A 327 -20.37 3.70 20.91
CA GLY A 327 -19.31 3.28 20.00
C GLY A 327 -19.52 3.69 18.54
N LYS A 328 -20.53 4.51 18.26
CA LYS A 328 -20.86 4.99 16.91
C LYS A 328 -20.15 6.29 16.57
N LEU A 329 -19.92 6.54 15.29
CA LEU A 329 -19.41 7.81 14.80
C LEU A 329 -20.38 8.94 15.18
N LYS A 330 -19.84 10.04 15.74
CA LYS A 330 -20.62 11.23 16.07
C LYS A 330 -21.24 11.85 14.81
N ALA A 331 -22.45 12.37 14.94
CA ALA A 331 -23.17 12.98 13.82
C ALA A 331 -22.41 14.19 13.24
N GLY A 332 -22.46 14.33 11.91
CA GLY A 332 -21.83 15.44 11.17
C GLY A 332 -20.34 15.27 10.88
N LEU A 333 -19.68 14.23 11.41
CA LEU A 333 -18.29 13.92 11.07
C LEU A 333 -18.20 13.18 9.72
N PRO A 334 -17.15 13.45 8.91
CA PRO A 334 -16.95 12.75 7.65
C PRO A 334 -16.52 11.29 7.88
N VAL A 335 -16.94 10.40 6.99
CA VAL A 335 -16.47 9.00 6.93
C VAL A 335 -15.32 8.93 5.93
N GLU A 336 -14.10 8.97 6.45
CA GLU A 336 -12.83 8.98 5.71
C GLU A 336 -11.84 8.02 6.40
N PRO A 337 -10.79 7.53 5.70
CA PRO A 337 -9.76 6.75 6.36
C PRO A 337 -9.02 7.57 7.42
N LEU A 338 -8.32 6.88 8.32
CA LEU A 338 -7.58 7.53 9.39
C LEU A 338 -6.48 8.42 8.81
N ILE A 339 -6.54 9.72 9.07
CA ILE A 339 -5.46 10.67 8.79
C ILE A 339 -4.99 11.23 10.12
N LEU A 340 -3.74 10.97 10.47
CA LEU A 340 -3.05 11.56 11.61
C LEU A 340 -2.07 12.62 11.11
N ARG A 341 -1.80 13.65 11.92
CA ARG A 341 -0.82 14.69 11.61
C ARG A 341 0.11 14.91 12.79
N ALA A 342 1.40 15.00 12.56
CA ALA A 342 2.42 15.28 13.57
C ALA A 342 3.44 16.27 13.02
N SER A 343 4.09 17.05 13.88
CA SER A 343 5.23 17.86 13.47
C SER A 343 6.51 17.02 13.45
N ALA A 344 7.44 17.33 12.54
CA ALA A 344 8.79 16.77 12.56
C ALA A 344 9.42 16.95 13.96
N GLY A 345 9.97 15.85 14.50
CA GLY A 345 10.58 15.80 15.82
C GLY A 345 9.62 15.49 16.98
N GLU A 346 8.33 15.31 16.72
CA GLU A 346 7.39 14.83 17.74
C GLU A 346 7.59 13.36 18.08
N CYS A 347 7.30 13.03 19.33
CA CYS A 347 7.14 11.67 19.82
C CYS A 347 5.67 11.32 19.92
N LEU A 348 5.25 10.26 19.24
CA LEU A 348 3.85 9.84 19.15
C LEU A 348 3.65 8.55 19.94
N ASN A 349 2.74 8.57 20.90
CA ASN A 349 2.22 7.39 21.57
C ASN A 349 0.87 7.06 20.96
N ILE A 350 0.81 6.09 20.04
CA ILE A 350 -0.42 5.69 19.37
C ILE A 350 -1.09 4.57 20.17
N SER A 351 -2.14 4.89 20.91
CA SER A 351 -2.93 3.90 21.66
C SER A 351 -4.04 3.34 20.77
N LEU A 352 -3.84 2.12 20.26
CA LEU A 352 -4.80 1.40 19.44
C LEU A 352 -5.70 0.51 20.31
N THR A 353 -7.01 0.76 20.25
CA THR A 353 -8.05 -0.10 20.85
C THR A 353 -8.71 -0.96 19.77
N ASN A 354 -8.74 -2.27 19.98
CA ASN A 354 -9.39 -3.21 19.08
C ASN A 354 -10.84 -3.47 19.49
N LYS A 355 -11.80 -3.01 18.69
CA LYS A 355 -13.24 -3.31 18.84
C LYS A 355 -13.78 -4.16 17.67
N LEU A 356 -12.93 -4.97 17.04
CA LEU A 356 -13.38 -5.99 16.10
C LEU A 356 -14.12 -7.12 16.83
N PRO A 357 -15.14 -7.74 16.21
CA PRO A 357 -15.71 -9.00 16.70
C PRO A 357 -14.68 -10.12 16.75
N ALA A 358 -14.94 -11.18 17.51
CA ALA A 358 -14.15 -12.41 17.41
C ALA A 358 -14.32 -13.08 16.04
N THR A 359 -13.32 -13.83 15.58
CA THR A 359 -13.23 -14.32 14.19
C THR A 359 -14.44 -15.14 13.76
N ALA A 360 -14.94 -15.99 14.64
CA ALA A 360 -16.14 -16.80 14.38
C ALA A 360 -17.42 -15.98 14.13
N THR A 361 -17.42 -14.71 14.54
CA THR A 361 -18.57 -13.78 14.44
C THR A 361 -18.32 -12.60 13.51
N GLN A 362 -17.09 -12.48 12.99
CA GLN A 362 -16.71 -11.42 12.07
C GLN A 362 -17.31 -11.71 10.69
N ALA A 363 -18.16 -10.80 10.21
CA ALA A 363 -18.81 -10.95 8.92
C ALA A 363 -17.76 -10.81 7.80
N ASP A 364 -17.78 -11.75 6.87
CA ASP A 364 -17.05 -11.67 5.60
C ASP A 364 -17.94 -12.23 4.48
N LEU A 365 -17.91 -11.59 3.33
CA LEU A 365 -18.75 -11.91 2.17
C LEU A 365 -17.84 -12.18 0.98
N ASN A 366 -18.18 -13.18 0.18
CA ASN A 366 -17.42 -13.52 -1.02
C ASN A 366 -17.48 -12.35 -2.02
N GLY A 367 -16.35 -12.06 -2.66
CA GLY A 367 -16.23 -11.04 -3.69
C GLY A 367 -15.29 -11.47 -4.81
N PHE A 368 -15.10 -10.58 -5.78
CA PHE A 368 -14.29 -10.82 -6.98
C PHE A 368 -12.83 -10.33 -6.85
N ASN A 369 -12.38 -9.96 -5.65
CA ASN A 369 -10.95 -9.87 -5.36
C ASN A 369 -10.38 -11.30 -5.32
N THR A 370 -9.39 -11.58 -6.16
CA THR A 370 -8.71 -12.86 -6.28
C THR A 370 -7.21 -12.68 -6.15
N MET A 371 -6.52 -13.72 -5.69
CA MET A 371 -5.07 -13.83 -5.67
C MET A 371 -4.64 -14.93 -6.65
N PRO A 372 -3.34 -15.06 -6.96
CA PRO A 372 -2.82 -16.19 -7.75
C PRO A 372 -3.21 -17.57 -7.18
N MET A 373 -3.52 -18.52 -8.07
CA MET A 373 -4.05 -19.85 -7.68
C MET A 373 -2.94 -20.80 -7.24
N ILE A 374 -2.29 -20.49 -6.11
CA ILE A 374 -1.24 -21.33 -5.51
C ILE A 374 -1.80 -22.67 -5.00
N VAL A 375 -3.02 -22.65 -4.46
CA VAL A 375 -3.75 -23.84 -4.02
C VAL A 375 -5.15 -23.81 -4.62
N GLU A 376 -5.48 -24.86 -5.35
CA GLU A 376 -6.82 -25.04 -5.94
C GLU A 376 -7.92 -24.96 -4.87
N ASN A 377 -8.97 -24.21 -5.15
CA ASN A 377 -10.12 -23.99 -4.25
C ASN A 377 -9.76 -23.37 -2.89
N PHE A 378 -8.60 -22.73 -2.74
CA PHE A 378 -8.19 -22.02 -1.52
C PHE A 378 -7.58 -20.66 -1.86
N ASN A 379 -8.42 -19.62 -1.94
CA ASN A 379 -8.06 -18.26 -2.34
C ASN A 379 -8.61 -17.21 -1.35
N ALA A 380 -8.67 -15.94 -1.74
CA ALA A 380 -9.14 -14.81 -0.95
C ALA A 380 -10.49 -15.09 -0.28
N ASN A 381 -11.46 -15.72 -0.95
CA ASN A 381 -12.77 -16.02 -0.36
C ASN A 381 -12.75 -17.16 0.68
N GLN A 382 -11.71 -17.99 0.72
CA GLN A 382 -11.56 -19.13 1.64
C GLN A 382 -10.74 -18.81 2.89
N VAL A 383 -10.19 -17.60 2.98
CA VAL A 383 -9.58 -17.06 4.21
C VAL A 383 -10.49 -15.99 4.83
N LYS A 384 -10.52 -15.94 6.17
CA LYS A 384 -11.26 -14.94 6.95
C LYS A 384 -10.35 -13.82 7.41
N PRO A 385 -10.86 -12.57 7.50
CA PRO A 385 -10.10 -11.47 8.09
C PRO A 385 -9.74 -11.80 9.54
N SER A 386 -8.53 -11.40 9.93
CA SER A 386 -8.13 -11.47 11.33
C SER A 386 -9.06 -10.65 12.22
N SER A 387 -9.26 -11.12 13.44
CA SER A 387 -9.87 -10.30 14.51
C SER A 387 -8.82 -9.62 15.37
N THR A 388 -7.56 -9.98 15.18
CA THR A 388 -6.41 -9.32 15.76
C THR A 388 -6.03 -8.15 14.84
N ILE A 389 -5.80 -6.97 15.41
CA ILE A 389 -5.51 -5.75 14.65
C ILE A 389 -4.16 -5.18 15.05
N GLY A 390 -3.43 -4.65 14.07
CA GLY A 390 -2.26 -3.82 14.29
C GLY A 390 -2.34 -2.54 13.48
N LEU A 391 -1.40 -1.63 13.75
CA LEU A 391 -1.21 -0.39 13.01
C LEU A 391 0.30 -0.17 12.84
N HIS A 392 0.77 -0.28 11.61
CA HIS A 392 2.16 -0.09 11.22
C HIS A 392 2.32 1.26 10.52
N ALA A 393 3.42 1.95 10.79
CA ALA A 393 3.78 3.19 10.11
C ALA A 393 5.07 3.02 9.30
N GLN A 394 5.06 3.61 8.10
CA GLN A 394 6.22 3.70 7.23
C GLN A 394 7.13 4.89 7.61
N GLY A 395 8.41 4.85 7.25
CA GLY A 395 9.35 5.98 7.36
C GLY A 395 9.79 6.41 8.78
N VAL A 396 8.84 6.58 9.71
CA VAL A 396 9.10 7.00 11.10
C VAL A 396 9.99 5.99 11.83
N PHE A 397 10.71 6.47 12.84
CA PHE A 397 11.61 5.62 13.62
C PHE A 397 10.88 4.98 14.81
N PHE A 398 11.00 3.66 14.95
CA PHE A 398 10.37 2.88 16.02
C PHE A 398 11.13 1.58 16.30
N ASP A 399 10.83 0.93 17.42
CA ASP A 399 11.39 -0.37 17.80
C ASP A 399 10.55 -1.51 17.19
N VAL A 400 11.11 -2.23 16.21
CA VAL A 400 10.39 -3.29 15.49
C VAL A 400 9.91 -4.45 16.38
N THR A 401 10.47 -4.59 17.58
CA THR A 401 10.08 -5.67 18.52
C THR A 401 8.91 -5.31 19.42
N ARG A 402 8.52 -4.03 19.47
CA ARG A 402 7.46 -3.52 20.36
C ARG A 402 6.40 -2.70 19.63
N ASP A 403 6.82 -1.90 18.66
CA ASP A 403 6.09 -0.75 18.13
C ASP A 403 5.73 -0.85 16.62
N ASN A 404 5.93 -2.04 16.02
CA ASN A 404 5.78 -2.27 14.58
C ASN A 404 4.31 -2.34 14.12
N GLY A 405 3.43 -2.87 14.96
CA GLY A 405 2.05 -3.19 14.57
C GLY A 405 1.89 -4.47 13.76
N VAL A 406 2.97 -5.21 13.46
CA VAL A 406 2.94 -6.50 12.75
C VAL A 406 3.71 -7.55 13.56
N ASN A 407 3.26 -8.81 13.54
CA ASN A 407 3.96 -9.90 14.23
C ASN A 407 4.98 -10.56 13.30
N VAL A 408 6.27 -10.36 13.56
CA VAL A 408 7.36 -10.77 12.66
C VAL A 408 8.34 -11.71 13.37
N GLY A 409 8.63 -12.85 12.75
CA GLY A 409 9.64 -13.80 13.22
C GLY A 409 9.41 -14.26 14.66
N PHE A 410 10.44 -14.10 15.49
CA PHE A 410 10.40 -14.38 16.94
C PHE A 410 10.14 -13.16 17.83
N ASN A 411 9.86 -11.99 17.24
CA ASN A 411 9.56 -10.81 18.04
C ASN A 411 8.33 -11.04 18.94
N PRO A 412 8.25 -10.35 20.09
CA PRO A 412 7.03 -10.30 20.89
C PRO A 412 5.81 -9.85 20.07
N LEU A 413 4.61 -10.21 20.54
CA LEU A 413 3.38 -9.81 19.86
C LEU A 413 3.26 -8.28 19.77
N SER A 414 3.14 -7.79 18.55
CA SER A 414 2.93 -6.38 18.28
C SER A 414 1.46 -6.02 18.09
N THR A 415 0.58 -7.00 17.85
CA THR A 415 -0.83 -6.77 17.54
C THR A 415 -1.74 -6.80 18.77
N VAL A 416 -3.00 -6.37 18.60
CA VAL A 416 -4.00 -6.19 19.65
C VAL A 416 -5.16 -7.16 19.42
N LYS A 417 -5.48 -7.99 20.42
CA LYS A 417 -6.65 -8.89 20.39
C LYS A 417 -7.96 -8.14 20.62
N PRO A 418 -9.13 -8.67 20.20
CA PRO A 418 -10.43 -8.07 20.45
C PRO A 418 -10.64 -7.64 21.91
N GLY A 419 -11.13 -6.43 22.11
CA GLY A 419 -11.42 -5.84 23.42
C GLY A 419 -10.20 -5.28 24.17
N LEU A 420 -8.99 -5.45 23.64
CA LEU A 420 -7.76 -4.96 24.27
C LEU A 420 -7.28 -3.65 23.63
N SER A 421 -6.27 -3.04 24.26
CA SER A 421 -5.55 -1.89 23.72
C SER A 421 -4.04 -2.07 23.86
N LYS A 422 -3.27 -1.47 22.96
CA LYS A 422 -1.81 -1.38 23.03
C LYS A 422 -1.35 0.00 22.56
N THR A 423 -0.28 0.51 23.15
CA THR A 423 0.36 1.75 22.70
C THR A 423 1.62 1.44 21.91
N PHE A 424 1.77 2.07 20.76
CA PHE A 424 2.98 2.09 19.93
C PHE A 424 3.70 3.43 20.11
N GLN A 425 5.03 3.42 20.24
CA GLN A 425 5.83 4.63 20.31
C GLN A 425 6.59 4.87 19.00
N TRP A 426 6.32 5.99 18.33
CA TRP A 426 6.97 6.40 17.08
C TRP A 426 7.63 7.77 17.23
N TYR A 427 8.82 7.94 16.65
CA TYR A 427 9.48 9.23 16.53
C TYR A 427 9.36 9.76 15.10
N ALA A 428 8.82 10.98 14.94
CA ALA A 428 8.67 11.68 13.67
C ALA A 428 10.01 12.25 13.18
N GLY A 429 10.95 11.36 12.91
CA GLY A 429 12.32 11.67 12.54
C GLY A 429 13.14 10.40 12.39
N ASP A 430 14.44 10.52 12.61
CA ASP A 430 15.35 9.38 12.68
C ASP A 430 16.21 9.43 13.93
N VAL A 431 16.60 8.25 14.43
CA VAL A 431 17.56 8.15 15.53
C VAL A 431 18.74 7.31 15.06
N THR A 432 19.91 7.95 15.00
CA THR A 432 21.13 7.33 14.48
C THR A 432 22.22 7.27 15.54
N THR A 433 23.19 6.36 15.35
CA THR A 433 24.34 6.22 16.23
C THR A 433 25.55 6.96 15.67
N SER A 434 26.07 7.93 16.41
CA SER A 434 27.30 8.66 16.06
C SER A 434 28.56 7.77 16.07
N ALA A 435 29.70 8.32 15.65
CA ALA A 435 31.00 7.64 15.76
C ALA A 435 31.42 7.36 17.22
N SER A 436 30.97 8.19 18.17
CA SER A 436 31.24 8.03 19.60
C SER A 436 30.20 7.17 20.32
N ASN A 437 29.40 6.38 19.58
CA ASN A 437 28.34 5.52 20.12
C ASN A 437 27.29 6.28 20.97
N THR A 438 26.98 7.52 20.59
CA THR A 438 25.87 8.32 21.14
C THR A 438 24.70 8.31 20.18
N LEU A 439 23.48 8.24 20.71
CA LEU A 439 22.23 8.40 19.98
C LEU A 439 22.03 9.87 19.61
N VAL A 440 21.65 10.13 18.36
CA VAL A 440 21.33 11.44 17.80
C VAL A 440 19.95 11.36 17.15
N ALA A 441 19.00 12.11 17.70
CA ALA A 441 17.65 12.23 17.14
C ALA A 441 17.58 13.44 16.19
N THR A 442 17.16 13.20 14.97
CA THR A 442 17.03 14.20 13.91
C THR A 442 15.56 14.30 13.50
N PRO A 443 14.89 15.45 13.71
CA PRO A 443 13.56 15.71 13.18
C PRO A 443 13.56 15.62 11.64
N ILE A 444 12.57 14.95 11.06
CA ILE A 444 12.41 14.86 9.61
C ILE A 444 10.95 15.13 9.24
N GLU A 445 10.73 16.09 8.35
CA GLU A 445 9.46 16.28 7.66
C GLU A 445 9.34 15.21 6.57
N PHE A 446 8.71 14.08 6.90
CA PHE A 446 8.49 13.01 5.92
C PHE A 446 7.39 13.34 4.91
N GLY A 447 6.50 14.30 5.20
CA GLY A 447 5.29 14.47 4.42
C GLY A 447 4.39 13.26 4.58
N SER A 448 4.25 12.45 3.54
CA SER A 448 3.31 11.32 3.49
C SER A 448 3.90 10.05 4.12
N THR A 449 3.14 9.40 5.01
CA THR A 449 3.48 8.09 5.59
C THR A 449 2.25 7.18 5.55
N GLY A 450 2.34 6.04 4.89
CA GLY A 450 1.26 5.05 4.87
C GLY A 450 1.08 4.35 6.22
N LEU A 451 -0.18 4.10 6.60
CA LEU A 451 -0.53 3.26 7.75
C LEU A 451 -1.22 1.98 7.29
N THR A 452 -0.68 0.84 7.68
CA THR A 452 -1.18 -0.49 7.31
C THR A 452 -1.56 -1.33 8.54
N SER A 453 -2.41 -2.33 8.33
CA SER A 453 -2.77 -3.28 9.37
C SER A 453 -1.92 -4.55 9.34
N SER A 454 -2.10 -5.44 10.32
CA SER A 454 -1.30 -6.65 10.52
C SER A 454 -1.67 -7.83 9.65
N ASP A 455 -2.88 -7.85 9.11
CA ASP A 455 -3.36 -8.87 8.18
C ASP A 455 -3.06 -8.38 6.75
N PRO A 456 -2.12 -9.03 6.03
CA PRO A 456 -1.63 -8.55 4.74
C PRO A 456 -2.58 -8.84 3.58
N ILE A 457 -3.66 -9.61 3.79
CA ILE A 457 -4.54 -10.08 2.70
C ILE A 457 -5.94 -9.47 2.79
N LYS A 458 -6.54 -9.43 3.98
CA LYS A 458 -7.96 -9.08 4.13
C LYS A 458 -8.22 -7.69 4.68
N HIS A 459 -7.35 -7.15 5.53
CA HIS A 459 -7.67 -5.89 6.21
C HIS A 459 -7.75 -4.71 5.24
N SER A 460 -6.84 -4.60 4.26
CA SER A 460 -6.86 -3.56 3.22
C SER A 460 -8.10 -3.65 2.33
N ASN A 461 -8.45 -4.86 1.88
CA ASN A 461 -9.65 -5.19 1.12
C ASN A 461 -10.95 -4.75 1.82
N LYS A 462 -10.93 -4.70 3.17
CA LYS A 462 -12.02 -4.24 4.04
C LYS A 462 -11.91 -2.76 4.43
N GLY A 463 -10.93 -2.03 3.91
CA GLY A 463 -10.74 -0.61 4.15
C GLY A 463 -9.89 -0.25 5.35
N ALA A 464 -9.22 -1.18 6.02
CA ALA A 464 -8.36 -0.87 7.18
C ALA A 464 -7.01 -0.27 6.72
N VAL A 465 -7.06 0.99 6.30
CA VAL A 465 -5.92 1.77 5.81
C VAL A 465 -5.92 3.16 6.45
N GLY A 466 -4.77 3.84 6.44
CA GLY A 466 -4.67 5.22 6.90
C GLY A 466 -3.39 5.91 6.43
N ALA A 467 -3.20 7.13 6.91
CA ALA A 467 -2.01 7.93 6.68
C ALA A 467 -1.59 8.65 7.98
N LEU A 468 -0.29 8.80 8.16
CA LEU A 468 0.33 9.79 9.04
C LEU A 468 0.96 10.85 8.13
N ILE A 469 0.68 12.12 8.38
CA ILE A 469 1.35 13.23 7.72
C ILE A 469 2.33 13.87 8.71
N VAL A 470 3.61 13.90 8.35
CA VAL A 470 4.65 14.55 9.16
C VAL A 470 4.98 15.91 8.55
N GLU A 471 4.46 16.94 9.21
CA GLU A 471 4.54 18.34 8.81
C GLU A 471 5.85 19.00 9.26
N PRO A 472 6.18 20.21 8.73
CA PRO A 472 7.32 20.97 9.20
C PRO A 472 7.35 21.12 10.73
N ALA A 473 8.54 21.17 11.31
CA ALA A 473 8.71 21.39 12.74
C ALA A 473 8.03 22.71 13.18
N GLY A 474 7.21 22.64 14.23
CA GLY A 474 6.46 23.81 14.74
C GLY A 474 5.28 24.24 13.88
N ALA A 475 4.89 23.48 12.86
CA ALA A 475 3.70 23.76 12.08
C ALA A 475 2.42 23.62 12.93
N THR A 476 1.41 24.40 12.56
CA THR A 476 0.04 24.23 13.03
C THR A 476 -0.86 23.97 11.84
N TRP A 477 -1.99 23.31 12.05
CA TRP A 477 -2.91 22.98 10.96
C TRP A 477 -4.36 23.17 11.36
N THR A 478 -5.16 23.54 10.37
CA THR A 478 -6.61 23.63 10.47
C THR A 478 -7.22 22.71 9.42
N GLU A 479 -7.88 21.64 9.87
CA GLU A 479 -8.59 20.71 8.99
C GLU A 479 -9.84 21.38 8.39
N GLY A 480 -10.22 20.96 7.18
CA GLY A 480 -11.45 21.40 6.53
C GLY A 480 -12.68 20.96 7.31
N THR A 481 -13.74 21.78 7.25
CA THR A 481 -15.01 21.49 7.94
C THR A 481 -15.76 20.30 7.35
N THR A 482 -15.51 19.99 6.06
CA THR A 482 -16.18 18.91 5.33
C THR A 482 -15.32 17.67 5.12
N SER A 483 -13.99 17.79 5.26
CA SER A 483 -13.03 16.72 4.98
C SER A 483 -11.73 16.97 5.74
N ARG A 484 -11.20 15.93 6.38
CA ARG A 484 -9.90 15.94 7.08
C ARG A 484 -8.74 15.64 6.14
N ALA A 485 -9.06 15.15 4.95
CA ALA A 485 -8.14 15.05 3.84
C ALA A 485 -7.78 16.42 3.24
N GLN A 486 -8.38 17.52 3.71
CA GLN A 486 -8.01 18.88 3.32
C GLN A 486 -7.63 19.69 4.56
N ALA A 487 -6.49 20.38 4.52
CA ALA A 487 -6.06 21.23 5.62
C ALA A 487 -5.36 22.50 5.12
N THR A 488 -5.36 23.54 5.95
CA THR A 488 -4.39 24.65 5.84
C THR A 488 -3.29 24.41 6.84
N ILE A 489 -2.05 24.32 6.37
CA ILE A 489 -0.87 24.20 7.21
C ILE A 489 -0.21 25.58 7.31
N SER A 490 0.12 25.99 8.52
CA SER A 490 0.75 27.28 8.82
C SER A 490 2.09 27.06 9.51
N THR A 491 3.12 27.71 8.99
CA THR A 491 4.51 27.68 9.47
C THR A 491 5.01 29.11 9.65
N SER A 492 6.21 29.28 10.22
CA SER A 492 6.86 30.60 10.28
C SER A 492 7.23 31.16 8.90
N ALA A 493 7.34 30.32 7.88
CA ALA A 493 7.69 30.72 6.51
C ALA A 493 6.45 31.04 5.65
N GLY A 494 5.24 30.79 6.14
CA GLY A 494 3.99 30.97 5.41
C GLY A 494 3.04 29.80 5.57
N SER A 495 2.01 29.76 4.72
CA SER A 495 0.97 28.72 4.75
C SER A 495 0.76 28.07 3.38
N PHE A 496 0.33 26.82 3.37
CA PHE A 496 -0.07 26.09 2.15
C PHE A 496 -1.36 25.29 2.39
N ARG A 497 -2.03 24.91 1.30
CA ARG A 497 -3.12 23.93 1.32
C ARG A 497 -2.58 22.54 1.14
N GLU A 498 -3.07 21.64 1.97
CA GLU A 498 -2.75 20.22 1.91
C GLU A 498 -3.97 19.44 1.45
N PHE A 499 -3.74 18.47 0.56
CA PHE A 499 -4.70 17.45 0.17
C PHE A 499 -4.12 16.06 0.36
N VAL A 500 -4.82 15.16 1.05
CA VAL A 500 -4.37 13.78 1.31
C VAL A 500 -5.19 12.79 0.50
N MET A 501 -4.52 11.91 -0.22
CA MET A 501 -5.11 10.85 -1.04
C MET A 501 -4.58 9.50 -0.58
N ILE A 502 -5.49 8.60 -0.25
CA ILE A 502 -5.22 7.23 0.14
C ILE A 502 -5.82 6.34 -0.94
N PHE A 503 -4.95 5.74 -1.75
CA PHE A 503 -5.31 4.84 -2.84
C PHE A 503 -5.60 3.44 -2.30
N GLN A 504 -6.63 2.81 -2.87
CA GLN A 504 -7.03 1.44 -2.60
C GLN A 504 -7.42 0.77 -3.93
N ASN A 505 -6.88 -0.42 -4.19
CA ASN A 505 -7.12 -1.13 -5.45
C ASN A 505 -7.58 -2.58 -5.28
N ASP A 506 -7.93 -3.00 -4.06
CA ASP A 506 -8.25 -4.37 -3.70
C ASP A 506 -9.63 -4.50 -3.02
N ILE A 507 -10.54 -3.53 -3.13
CA ILE A 507 -11.74 -3.46 -2.28
C ILE A 507 -12.79 -4.52 -2.65
N ASN A 508 -13.40 -5.15 -1.64
CA ASN A 508 -14.55 -6.04 -1.82
C ASN A 508 -15.89 -5.27 -1.74
N MET A 509 -16.22 -4.57 -2.82
CA MET A 509 -17.39 -3.69 -2.90
C MET A 509 -18.69 -4.44 -3.25
N ARG A 510 -19.81 -3.87 -2.81
CA ARG A 510 -21.17 -4.40 -2.99
C ARG A 510 -22.09 -3.36 -3.62
N PHE A 511 -23.13 -3.83 -4.31
CA PHE A 511 -24.18 -3.01 -4.92
C PHE A 511 -25.52 -3.78 -5.01
N ASP A 512 -26.58 -3.17 -5.53
CA ASP A 512 -27.93 -3.78 -5.65
C ASP A 512 -28.10 -4.65 -6.92
N GLY A 513 -27.01 -4.89 -7.66
CA GLY A 513 -27.01 -5.50 -8.99
C GLY A 513 -27.29 -4.45 -10.07
N PHE A 514 -26.68 -4.53 -11.26
CA PHE A 514 -26.72 -3.44 -12.26
C PHE A 514 -28.16 -2.99 -12.61
N ASN A 515 -29.07 -3.95 -12.81
CA ASN A 515 -30.50 -3.71 -13.06
C ASN A 515 -31.37 -3.66 -11.78
N ALA A 516 -30.74 -3.46 -10.62
CA ALA A 516 -31.37 -3.52 -9.28
C ALA A 516 -32.18 -4.81 -9.03
N THR A 517 -31.79 -5.91 -9.70
CA THR A 517 -32.49 -7.20 -9.63
C THR A 517 -32.29 -7.91 -8.28
N THR A 518 -31.37 -7.42 -7.44
CA THR A 518 -31.04 -7.99 -6.14
C THR A 518 -30.91 -6.91 -5.07
N SER A 519 -32.03 -6.49 -4.49
CA SER A 519 -32.02 -5.61 -3.31
C SER A 519 -31.96 -6.44 -2.03
N THR A 520 -30.74 -6.76 -1.57
CA THR A 520 -30.52 -7.34 -0.24
C THR A 520 -29.81 -6.32 0.64
N VAL A 521 -29.97 -6.43 1.98
CA VAL A 521 -29.32 -5.51 2.93
C VAL A 521 -27.80 -5.46 2.76
N ASN A 522 -27.18 -6.55 2.31
CA ASN A 522 -25.74 -6.67 2.11
C ASN A 522 -25.26 -6.39 0.68
N GLY A 523 -26.20 -6.22 -0.27
CA GLY A 523 -25.90 -6.19 -1.70
C GLY A 523 -25.27 -7.49 -2.22
N VAL A 524 -25.00 -7.50 -3.52
CA VAL A 524 -24.20 -8.52 -4.22
C VAL A 524 -22.81 -7.96 -4.53
N ALA A 525 -21.82 -8.84 -4.78
CA ALA A 525 -20.47 -8.41 -5.13
C ALA A 525 -20.48 -7.65 -6.47
N VAL A 526 -19.69 -6.58 -6.57
CA VAL A 526 -19.43 -5.92 -7.86
C VAL A 526 -18.44 -6.79 -8.66
N PRO A 527 -18.81 -7.28 -9.86
CA PRO A 527 -17.89 -7.98 -10.75
C PRO A 527 -16.68 -7.14 -11.13
N ASN A 528 -15.58 -7.79 -11.50
CA ASN A 528 -14.45 -7.08 -12.09
C ASN A 528 -14.84 -6.56 -13.49
N THR A 529 -14.12 -5.54 -13.96
CA THR A 529 -14.29 -5.06 -15.34
C THR A 529 -13.88 -6.13 -16.34
N ALA A 530 -14.54 -6.18 -17.50
CA ALA A 530 -14.21 -7.15 -18.54
C ALA A 530 -12.71 -7.13 -18.89
N GLN A 531 -12.13 -8.32 -19.10
CA GLN A 531 -10.70 -8.52 -19.36
C GLN A 531 -9.76 -8.08 -18.23
N ALA A 532 -10.24 -7.99 -16.99
CA ALA A 532 -9.36 -8.09 -15.82
C ALA A 532 -8.94 -9.56 -15.65
N GLU A 533 -7.98 -9.99 -16.48
CA GLU A 533 -7.56 -11.38 -16.63
C GLU A 533 -6.66 -11.83 -15.45
N ASP A 534 -5.90 -10.90 -14.87
CA ASP A 534 -4.98 -11.14 -13.76
C ASP A 534 -5.59 -10.83 -12.38
N SER A 535 -5.05 -11.48 -11.35
CA SER A 535 -5.43 -11.21 -9.95
C SER A 535 -5.21 -9.76 -9.55
N GLU A 536 -4.17 -9.15 -10.10
CA GLU A 536 -3.63 -7.84 -9.80
C GLU A 536 -4.60 -6.73 -10.25
N ASP A 537 -5.44 -7.02 -11.24
CA ASP A 537 -6.49 -6.12 -11.74
C ASP A 537 -7.81 -6.29 -10.99
N SER A 538 -7.96 -7.39 -10.26
CA SER A 538 -9.18 -7.75 -9.55
C SER A 538 -9.49 -6.81 -8.37
N GLY A 539 -10.74 -6.88 -7.88
CA GLY A 539 -11.20 -6.03 -6.79
C GLY A 539 -11.46 -4.59 -7.23
N GLN A 540 -12.22 -3.87 -6.41
CA GLN A 540 -12.71 -2.54 -6.74
C GLN A 540 -11.76 -1.46 -6.23
N LYS A 541 -11.85 -0.27 -6.82
CA LYS A 541 -10.88 0.81 -6.61
C LYS A 541 -11.51 1.99 -5.88
N ALA A 542 -10.73 2.71 -5.07
CA ALA A 542 -11.20 3.92 -4.38
C ALA A 542 -10.05 4.87 -4.00
N ILE A 543 -10.43 6.11 -3.73
CA ILE A 543 -9.60 7.15 -3.12
C ILE A 543 -10.35 7.66 -1.88
N ASN A 544 -9.74 7.59 -0.70
CA ASN A 544 -10.33 8.05 0.58
C ASN A 544 -11.74 7.46 0.86
N TYR A 545 -11.92 6.15 0.66
CA TYR A 545 -13.24 5.49 0.72
C TYR A 545 -14.29 6.06 -0.24
N ARG A 546 -13.88 6.60 -1.39
CA ARG A 546 -14.79 7.08 -2.43
C ARG A 546 -14.38 6.60 -3.81
N THR A 547 -15.35 6.40 -4.68
CA THR A 547 -15.11 5.95 -6.05
C THR A 547 -16.14 6.54 -7.02
N GLU A 548 -15.73 6.73 -8.27
CA GLU A 548 -16.62 7.16 -9.35
C GLU A 548 -16.36 6.35 -10.64
N PRO A 549 -16.73 5.05 -10.68
CA PRO A 549 -16.45 4.17 -11.82
C PRO A 549 -17.17 4.60 -13.09
N LEU A 550 -16.53 4.47 -14.24
CA LEU A 550 -17.10 4.96 -15.50
C LEU A 550 -18.34 4.16 -15.92
N TRP A 551 -18.34 2.84 -15.69
CA TRP A 551 -19.52 1.99 -15.92
C TRP A 551 -20.77 2.50 -15.21
N LYS A 552 -20.60 3.01 -13.98
CA LYS A 552 -21.71 3.54 -13.19
C LYS A 552 -22.20 4.88 -13.72
N ARG A 553 -21.30 5.72 -14.23
CA ARG A 553 -21.65 7.01 -14.86
C ARG A 553 -22.34 6.83 -16.21
N MET A 554 -21.88 5.85 -16.97
CA MET A 554 -22.36 5.56 -18.33
C MET A 554 -23.58 4.64 -18.36
N GLY A 555 -23.87 3.93 -17.27
CA GLY A 555 -25.01 3.02 -17.18
C GLY A 555 -24.78 1.74 -17.96
N TYR A 556 -23.73 0.98 -17.62
CA TYR A 556 -23.56 -0.41 -18.03
C TYR A 556 -23.09 -1.31 -16.89
N ALA A 557 -23.28 -2.61 -17.06
CA ALA A 557 -22.87 -3.58 -16.05
C ALA A 557 -21.34 -3.59 -15.92
N PRO A 558 -20.76 -3.71 -14.72
CA PRO A 558 -19.30 -3.65 -14.52
C PRO A 558 -18.51 -4.58 -15.45
N ASP A 559 -19.05 -5.78 -15.69
CA ASP A 559 -18.52 -6.89 -16.50
C ASP A 559 -18.94 -6.84 -17.98
N THR A 560 -19.45 -5.71 -18.47
CA THR A 560 -19.82 -5.57 -19.90
C THR A 560 -18.58 -5.77 -20.78
N HIS A 561 -18.67 -6.70 -21.73
CA HIS A 561 -17.60 -7.10 -22.64
C HIS A 561 -16.96 -5.93 -23.40
N LEU A 562 -15.67 -6.02 -23.72
CA LEU A 562 -15.01 -4.99 -24.52
C LEU A 562 -15.46 -4.98 -25.98
N SER A 563 -15.66 -6.16 -26.60
CA SER A 563 -16.03 -6.29 -28.02
C SER A 563 -17.30 -7.10 -28.25
N CYS A 564 -18.10 -6.68 -29.23
CA CYS A 564 -19.32 -7.37 -29.68
C CYS A 564 -19.01 -8.39 -30.79
N GLY A 565 -19.90 -9.37 -30.99
CA GLY A 565 -19.86 -10.34 -32.09
C GLY A 565 -19.12 -11.65 -31.78
N GLY A 566 -18.42 -11.74 -30.65
CA GLY A 566 -17.92 -12.98 -30.08
C GLY A 566 -19.02 -13.77 -29.35
N LEU A 567 -18.65 -14.90 -28.73
CA LEU A 567 -19.52 -15.64 -27.83
C LEU A 567 -19.13 -15.34 -26.37
N ASP A 568 -20.11 -15.20 -25.48
CA ASP A 568 -19.90 -15.14 -24.03
C ASP A 568 -19.61 -16.53 -23.44
N GLU A 569 -19.40 -16.61 -22.12
CA GLU A 569 -19.12 -17.90 -21.46
C GLU A 569 -20.24 -18.94 -21.60
N ASN A 570 -21.45 -18.52 -21.99
CA ASN A 570 -22.60 -19.40 -22.22
C ASN A 570 -22.79 -19.75 -23.71
N GLY A 571 -21.88 -19.34 -24.59
CA GLY A 571 -21.98 -19.57 -26.03
C GLY A 571 -23.00 -18.67 -26.73
N THR A 572 -23.39 -17.55 -26.11
CA THR A 572 -24.34 -16.57 -26.67
C THR A 572 -23.60 -15.44 -27.36
N ILE A 573 -24.12 -14.95 -28.49
CA ILE A 573 -23.50 -13.83 -29.21
C ILE A 573 -23.53 -12.56 -28.35
N ILE A 574 -22.36 -12.00 -28.10
CA ILE A 574 -22.19 -10.73 -27.38
C ILE A 574 -22.72 -9.58 -28.23
N THR A 575 -23.75 -8.91 -27.73
CA THR A 575 -24.42 -7.79 -28.43
C THR A 575 -24.30 -6.45 -27.71
N ASP A 576 -24.06 -6.45 -26.40
CA ASP A 576 -23.69 -5.25 -25.62
C ASP A 576 -22.19 -5.29 -25.33
N CYS A 577 -21.49 -4.21 -25.67
CA CYS A 577 -20.06 -4.07 -25.43
C CYS A 577 -19.64 -2.60 -25.25
N THR A 578 -18.52 -2.37 -24.58
CA THR A 578 -18.04 -1.02 -24.29
C THR A 578 -17.42 -0.33 -25.51
N ARG A 579 -16.90 -1.07 -26.50
CA ARG A 579 -16.34 -0.52 -27.75
C ARG A 579 -17.32 0.36 -28.54
N ASN A 580 -18.62 0.15 -28.40
CA ASN A 580 -19.64 0.91 -29.11
C ASN A 580 -20.15 2.14 -28.33
N ARG A 581 -19.54 2.46 -27.18
CA ARG A 581 -19.95 3.57 -26.31
C ARG A 581 -19.04 4.79 -26.53
N ASP A 582 -19.64 5.97 -26.49
CA ASP A 582 -18.93 7.24 -26.54
C ASP A 582 -18.57 7.70 -25.13
N PHE A 583 -17.27 7.71 -24.81
CA PHE A 583 -16.76 8.13 -23.50
C PHE A 583 -16.36 9.63 -23.46
N THR A 584 -16.60 10.40 -24.52
CA THR A 584 -16.13 11.80 -24.63
C THR A 584 -16.55 12.65 -23.43
N ASP A 585 -17.81 12.51 -22.98
CA ASP A 585 -18.36 13.31 -21.87
C ASP A 585 -18.36 12.57 -20.52
N VAL A 586 -17.69 11.41 -20.40
CA VAL A 586 -17.83 10.55 -19.22
C VAL A 586 -17.44 11.26 -17.92
N LEU A 587 -16.45 12.14 -17.96
CA LEU A 587 -15.98 12.90 -16.79
C LEU A 587 -16.80 14.17 -16.52
N SER A 588 -17.67 14.57 -17.45
CA SER A 588 -18.49 15.77 -17.30
C SER A 588 -19.50 15.61 -16.16
N ASN A 589 -19.61 16.60 -15.29
CA ASN A 589 -20.61 16.60 -14.22
C ASN A 589 -22.04 16.52 -14.75
N VAL A 590 -22.30 16.98 -15.99
CA VAL A 590 -23.61 16.88 -16.64
C VAL A 590 -24.05 15.42 -16.82
N GLN A 591 -23.10 14.50 -17.04
CA GLN A 591 -23.36 13.06 -17.23
C GLN A 591 -24.18 12.46 -16.09
N VAL A 592 -24.01 12.97 -14.86
CA VAL A 592 -24.65 12.43 -13.66
C VAL A 592 -25.26 13.52 -12.76
N GLY A 593 -25.37 14.75 -13.26
CA GLY A 593 -25.98 15.89 -12.58
C GLY A 593 -25.19 16.47 -11.40
N GLY A 594 -23.87 16.30 -11.32
CA GLY A 594 -23.05 16.90 -10.26
C GLY A 594 -21.60 16.40 -10.20
N ASP A 595 -20.85 16.93 -9.23
CA ASP A 595 -19.45 16.55 -8.94
C ASP A 595 -19.29 15.03 -8.76
N PRO A 596 -18.10 14.46 -9.07
CA PRO A 596 -17.80 13.08 -8.73
C PRO A 596 -17.83 12.89 -7.21
N LEU A 597 -18.11 11.66 -6.75
CA LEU A 597 -18.15 11.35 -5.32
C LEU A 597 -16.76 11.11 -4.72
N THR A 598 -15.73 10.98 -5.55
CA THR A 598 -14.33 11.08 -5.12
C THR A 598 -14.03 12.48 -4.58
N PRO A 599 -12.96 12.67 -3.78
CA PRO A 599 -12.68 13.96 -3.17
C PRO A 599 -12.64 15.13 -4.17
N VAL A 600 -13.38 16.21 -3.89
CA VAL A 600 -13.19 17.49 -4.58
C VAL A 600 -12.28 18.35 -3.72
N PHE A 601 -11.03 18.48 -4.13
CA PHE A 601 -10.04 19.30 -3.44
C PHE A 601 -10.16 20.75 -3.85
N THR A 602 -10.04 21.68 -2.90
CA THR A 602 -10.28 23.11 -3.16
C THR A 602 -9.14 24.01 -2.67
N ALA A 603 -8.69 24.90 -3.56
CA ALA A 603 -7.75 25.98 -3.25
C ALA A 603 -8.16 27.26 -3.99
N THR A 604 -7.53 28.38 -3.68
CA THR A 604 -7.69 29.63 -4.43
C THR A 604 -6.48 29.85 -5.34
N VAL A 605 -6.68 30.46 -6.52
CA VAL A 605 -5.61 30.78 -7.48
C VAL A 605 -4.34 31.32 -6.80
N GLY A 606 -3.18 30.77 -7.15
CA GLY A 606 -1.85 31.14 -6.65
C GLY A 606 -1.52 30.63 -5.24
N GLN A 607 -2.47 30.02 -4.53
CA GLN A 607 -2.21 29.44 -3.23
C GLN A 607 -1.24 28.26 -3.35
N GLN A 608 -0.24 28.19 -2.48
CA GLN A 608 0.69 27.05 -2.43
C GLN A 608 -0.08 25.78 -2.07
N VAL A 609 0.18 24.69 -2.79
CA VAL A 609 -0.51 23.41 -2.63
C VAL A 609 0.51 22.28 -2.49
N ARG A 610 0.27 21.41 -1.51
CA ARG A 610 0.93 20.11 -1.38
C ARG A 610 -0.10 19.01 -1.48
N MET A 611 0.09 18.08 -2.41
CA MET A 611 -0.71 16.87 -2.50
C MET A 611 0.08 15.71 -1.91
N ARG A 612 -0.52 15.02 -0.94
CA ARG A 612 0.01 13.90 -0.18
C ARG A 612 -0.65 12.64 -0.73
N LEU A 613 0.13 11.66 -1.17
CA LEU A 613 -0.40 10.41 -1.72
C LEU A 613 0.22 9.24 -0.99
N VAL A 614 -0.63 8.31 -0.53
CA VAL A 614 -0.20 7.00 -0.03
C VAL A 614 -1.02 5.89 -0.70
N HIS A 615 -0.40 4.74 -0.93
CA HIS A 615 -1.08 3.50 -1.30
C HIS A 615 -0.65 2.44 -0.28
N PRO A 616 -1.31 2.37 0.90
CA PRO A 616 -0.76 1.60 2.02
C PRO A 616 -0.65 0.09 1.74
N ALA A 617 -1.65 -0.49 1.07
CA ALA A 617 -1.75 -1.91 0.78
C ALA A 617 -2.69 -2.16 -0.42
N GLY A 618 -2.69 -3.37 -0.96
CA GLY A 618 -3.58 -3.81 -2.04
C GLY A 618 -2.86 -4.64 -3.09
N HIS A 619 -3.38 -4.64 -4.33
CA HIS A 619 -2.82 -5.40 -5.44
C HIS A 619 -1.59 -4.74 -6.08
N ALA A 620 -0.75 -5.53 -6.74
CA ALA A 620 0.55 -5.11 -7.28
C ALA A 620 0.45 -4.13 -8.48
N ARG A 621 -0.66 -4.13 -9.23
CA ARG A 621 -0.82 -3.26 -10.40
C ARG A 621 -0.61 -1.79 -10.02
N SER A 622 0.47 -1.21 -10.52
CA SER A 622 0.92 0.13 -10.15
C SER A 622 0.04 1.23 -10.77
N ASN A 623 -0.18 2.30 -10.00
CA ASN A 623 -0.84 3.53 -10.44
C ASN A 623 0.17 4.52 -11.03
N VAL A 624 -0.34 5.47 -11.82
CA VAL A 624 0.42 6.63 -12.31
C VAL A 624 -0.36 7.91 -12.02
N PHE A 625 -0.02 8.63 -10.97
CA PHE A 625 -0.78 9.82 -10.55
C PHE A 625 -0.44 11.04 -11.41
N MET A 626 -1.46 11.82 -11.77
CA MET A 626 -1.30 13.10 -12.45
C MET A 626 -2.32 14.12 -11.95
N VAL A 627 -1.96 15.40 -12.07
CA VAL A 627 -2.89 16.55 -11.94
C VAL A 627 -2.73 17.39 -13.19
N HIS A 628 -3.80 17.50 -13.98
CA HIS A 628 -3.75 18.27 -15.22
C HIS A 628 -3.36 19.74 -14.94
N GLY A 629 -2.56 20.34 -15.82
CA GLY A 629 -2.14 21.73 -15.72
C GLY A 629 -1.14 22.05 -14.59
N HIS A 630 -0.67 21.06 -13.83
CA HIS A 630 0.28 21.24 -12.73
C HIS A 630 1.49 20.32 -12.89
N ILE A 631 2.61 20.75 -12.32
CA ILE A 631 3.89 20.03 -12.30
C ILE A 631 4.54 20.17 -10.92
N TRP A 632 5.49 19.30 -10.60
CA TRP A 632 6.23 19.29 -9.32
C TRP A 632 7.67 18.80 -9.55
N GLU A 633 8.54 19.01 -8.56
CA GLU A 633 9.87 18.38 -8.53
C GLU A 633 9.75 16.92 -8.10
N GLU A 634 10.52 16.01 -8.70
CA GLU A 634 10.57 14.58 -8.30
C GLU A 634 11.12 14.40 -6.88
N GLU A 635 12.11 15.22 -6.52
CA GLU A 635 12.83 15.17 -5.26
C GLU A 635 12.73 16.51 -4.54
N PRO A 636 11.55 16.89 -4.02
CA PRO A 636 11.32 18.19 -3.39
C PRO A 636 11.86 18.23 -1.95
N TYR A 637 13.12 17.83 -1.76
CA TYR A 637 13.75 17.73 -0.45
C TYR A 637 14.96 18.66 -0.34
N VAL A 638 15.13 19.22 0.85
CA VAL A 638 16.22 20.15 1.17
C VAL A 638 16.80 19.83 2.55
N ASN A 639 17.92 20.47 2.87
CA ASN A 639 18.60 20.34 4.17
C ASN A 639 18.94 18.89 4.53
N SER A 640 19.59 18.17 3.61
CA SER A 640 19.92 16.74 3.73
C SER A 640 18.67 15.86 3.88
N SER A 641 17.64 16.15 3.08
CA SER A 641 16.28 15.59 3.10
C SER A 641 15.58 15.57 4.46
N THR A 642 15.88 16.50 5.36
CA THR A 642 15.11 16.63 6.62
C THR A 642 13.86 17.49 6.45
N GLN A 643 13.72 18.20 5.33
CA GLN A 643 12.64 19.16 5.05
C GLN A 643 12.15 19.02 3.61
N LEU A 644 10.86 19.30 3.39
CA LEU A 644 10.29 19.43 2.04
C LEU A 644 10.39 20.89 1.57
N GLY A 645 10.94 21.08 0.37
CA GLY A 645 11.19 22.41 -0.18
C GLY A 645 11.57 22.34 -1.66
N SER A 646 11.83 23.50 -2.26
CA SER A 646 12.25 23.53 -3.66
C SER A 646 13.68 23.02 -3.80
N ASN A 647 13.88 21.95 -4.57
CA ASN A 647 15.19 21.42 -4.93
C ASN A 647 15.53 21.79 -6.38
N PRO A 648 16.37 22.81 -6.63
CA PRO A 648 16.64 23.30 -7.98
C PRO A 648 17.44 22.32 -8.85
N LEU A 649 17.98 21.23 -8.29
CA LEU A 649 18.65 20.17 -9.04
C LEU A 649 17.68 19.08 -9.50
N SER A 650 16.48 19.03 -8.92
CA SER A 650 15.48 18.01 -9.25
C SER A 650 14.77 18.35 -10.56
N GLU A 651 14.53 17.33 -11.38
CA GLU A 651 13.72 17.50 -12.57
C GLU A 651 12.22 17.71 -12.25
N TRP A 652 11.51 18.31 -13.21
CA TRP A 652 10.07 18.54 -13.08
C TRP A 652 9.28 17.40 -13.74
N LYS A 653 8.28 16.89 -13.03
CA LYS A 653 7.36 15.86 -13.51
C LYS A 653 5.94 16.42 -13.62
N GLY A 654 5.19 15.92 -14.60
CA GLY A 654 3.72 16.11 -14.70
C GLY A 654 2.92 14.87 -14.28
N SER A 655 3.60 13.76 -14.03
CA SER A 655 3.02 12.50 -13.56
C SER A 655 4.03 11.73 -12.70
N GLN A 656 3.51 10.93 -11.77
CA GLN A 656 4.29 10.05 -10.90
C GLN A 656 3.91 8.60 -11.17
N PHE A 657 4.84 7.81 -11.70
CA PHE A 657 4.64 6.37 -11.90
C PHE A 657 5.00 5.56 -10.65
N GLY A 658 4.76 4.25 -10.71
CA GLY A 658 5.24 3.30 -9.70
C GLY A 658 4.52 3.40 -8.34
N ILE A 659 3.29 3.93 -8.33
CA ILE A 659 2.48 4.02 -7.11
C ILE A 659 1.78 2.67 -6.88
N GLY A 660 2.44 1.80 -6.13
CA GLY A 660 1.90 0.52 -5.68
C GLY A 660 1.84 0.41 -4.16
N PRO A 661 1.41 -0.75 -3.62
CA PRO A 661 1.35 -1.01 -2.19
C PRO A 661 2.65 -0.65 -1.45
N GLY A 662 2.51 0.12 -0.38
CA GLY A 662 3.61 0.70 0.40
C GLY A 662 4.18 2.02 -0.14
N SER A 663 3.72 2.51 -1.30
CA SER A 663 4.21 3.78 -1.85
C SER A 663 3.67 5.00 -1.08
N HIS A 664 4.51 6.03 -0.98
CA HIS A 664 4.14 7.34 -0.46
C HIS A 664 4.90 8.45 -1.22
N PHE A 665 4.19 9.51 -1.60
CA PHE A 665 4.73 10.61 -2.39
C PHE A 665 4.15 11.95 -1.96
N ASP A 666 4.97 12.99 -2.08
CA ASP A 666 4.62 14.36 -1.73
C ASP A 666 4.84 15.28 -2.93
N PHE A 667 3.75 15.82 -3.48
CA PHE A 667 3.78 16.67 -4.65
C PHE A 667 3.64 18.14 -4.23
N LEU A 668 4.76 18.87 -4.26
CA LEU A 668 4.78 20.32 -4.06
C LEU A 668 4.51 21.00 -5.41
N LEU A 669 3.26 21.40 -5.64
CA LEU A 669 2.85 21.94 -6.95
C LEU A 669 3.57 23.26 -7.24
N LYS A 670 4.30 23.29 -8.36
CA LYS A 670 4.94 24.53 -8.84
C LYS A 670 3.88 25.54 -9.24
N ASN A 671 4.14 26.80 -8.91
CA ASN A 671 3.26 27.95 -9.16
C ASN A 671 1.92 27.93 -8.39
N GLY A 672 1.72 26.96 -7.49
CA GLY A 672 0.50 26.87 -6.70
C GLY A 672 -0.74 26.49 -7.52
N ALA A 673 -1.92 26.72 -6.94
CA ALA A 673 -3.21 26.40 -7.55
C ALA A 673 -3.47 27.23 -8.81
N GLY A 674 -3.85 26.56 -9.90
CA GLY A 674 -4.07 27.17 -11.22
C GLY A 674 -2.84 27.13 -12.13
N GLY A 675 -1.74 26.55 -11.65
CA GLY A 675 -0.48 26.38 -12.38
C GLY A 675 0.17 27.70 -12.78
N ALA A 676 1.09 27.64 -13.75
CA ALA A 676 1.87 28.79 -14.20
C ALA A 676 1.02 29.95 -14.75
N PHE A 677 -0.21 29.66 -15.18
CA PHE A 677 -1.12 30.64 -15.78
C PHE A 677 -2.18 31.16 -14.81
N ALA A 678 -2.18 30.70 -13.55
CA ALA A 678 -3.10 31.16 -12.51
C ALA A 678 -4.59 31.03 -12.92
N VAL A 679 -4.94 29.96 -13.64
CA VAL A 679 -6.28 29.78 -14.20
C VAL A 679 -7.22 29.20 -13.12
N PRO A 680 -8.35 29.85 -12.80
CA PRO A 680 -9.39 29.24 -11.98
C PRO A 680 -10.18 28.22 -12.81
N GLY A 681 -10.69 27.18 -12.15
CA GLY A 681 -11.47 26.13 -12.79
C GLY A 681 -11.26 24.76 -12.15
N ASP A 682 -11.85 23.75 -12.78
CA ASP A 682 -11.73 22.36 -12.36
C ASP A 682 -10.61 21.67 -13.13
N TYR A 683 -9.65 21.13 -12.40
CA TYR A 683 -8.56 20.34 -12.93
C TYR A 683 -8.79 18.86 -12.61
N LEU A 684 -8.56 17.99 -13.60
CA LEU A 684 -8.64 16.56 -13.39
C LEU A 684 -7.39 16.07 -12.64
N TYR A 685 -7.59 15.36 -11.54
CA TYR A 685 -6.58 14.46 -11.01
C TYR A 685 -7.01 13.01 -11.26
N ARG A 686 -6.08 12.14 -11.64
CA ARG A 686 -6.39 10.73 -11.95
C ARG A 686 -5.14 9.85 -11.89
N THR A 687 -5.36 8.54 -11.83
CA THR A 687 -4.36 7.58 -12.30
C THR A 687 -4.36 7.51 -13.84
N PHE A 688 -3.22 7.27 -14.48
CA PHE A 688 -3.15 7.02 -15.93
C PHE A 688 -3.63 5.61 -16.29
N ALA A 689 -3.36 4.63 -15.41
CA ALA A 689 -3.63 3.21 -15.65
C ALA A 689 -5.12 2.97 -15.96
N SER A 690 -5.40 2.33 -17.11
CA SER A 690 -6.74 2.22 -17.69
C SER A 690 -7.74 1.54 -16.75
N PHE A 691 -7.40 0.36 -16.22
CA PHE A 691 -8.28 -0.42 -15.34
C PHE A 691 -8.62 0.32 -14.04
N GLN A 692 -7.65 1.03 -13.47
CA GLN A 692 -7.85 1.78 -12.23
C GLN A 692 -8.62 3.07 -12.44
N PHE A 693 -8.37 3.74 -13.57
CA PHE A 693 -9.12 4.92 -14.01
C PHE A 693 -10.60 4.56 -14.29
N ASP A 694 -10.85 3.48 -15.02
CA ASP A 694 -12.19 2.95 -15.27
C ASP A 694 -12.89 2.52 -13.96
N GLY A 695 -12.12 1.90 -13.06
CA GLY A 695 -12.54 1.53 -11.71
C GLY A 695 -12.81 2.71 -10.76
N GLY A 696 -12.65 3.96 -11.22
CA GLY A 696 -13.10 5.15 -10.51
C GLY A 696 -12.03 5.91 -9.72
N MET A 697 -10.73 5.70 -10.01
CA MET A 697 -9.62 6.43 -9.38
C MET A 697 -9.29 7.75 -10.08
N TRP A 698 -10.22 8.71 -9.98
CA TRP A 698 -10.07 10.07 -10.48
C TRP A 698 -10.93 11.05 -9.68
N GLY A 699 -10.69 12.36 -9.79
CA GLY A 699 -11.54 13.38 -9.20
C GLY A 699 -11.16 14.79 -9.64
N ILE A 700 -11.65 15.79 -8.91
CA ILE A 700 -11.49 17.20 -9.26
C ILE A 700 -10.62 17.93 -8.24
N PHE A 701 -9.62 18.65 -8.74
CA PHE A 701 -8.96 19.74 -8.03
C PHE A 701 -9.54 21.07 -8.51
N ARG A 702 -10.40 21.69 -7.69
CA ARG A 702 -11.10 22.93 -7.99
C ARG A 702 -10.31 24.13 -7.48
N VAL A 703 -9.96 25.00 -8.42
CA VAL A 703 -9.24 26.26 -8.16
C VAL A 703 -10.23 27.42 -8.25
N ASN A 704 -10.54 28.01 -7.11
CA ASN A 704 -11.45 29.14 -7.02
C ASN A 704 -10.73 30.45 -7.42
N PRO A 705 -11.41 31.39 -8.08
CA PRO A 705 -10.85 32.70 -8.36
C PRO A 705 -10.49 33.43 -7.06
N GLN A 706 -9.41 34.22 -7.09
CA GLN A 706 -9.21 35.27 -6.09
C GLN A 706 -10.35 36.29 -6.23
N VAL A 707 -10.75 36.95 -5.13
CA VAL A 707 -11.84 37.96 -5.14
C VAL A 707 -11.59 39.09 -6.16
N THR A 708 -10.34 39.26 -6.63
CA THR A 708 -9.91 40.25 -7.64
C THR A 708 -9.55 39.65 -9.00
N TYR A 709 -9.89 38.40 -9.31
CA TYR A 709 -9.65 37.83 -10.64
C TYR A 709 -10.68 38.40 -11.63
N GLU A 710 -10.28 39.39 -12.43
CA GLU A 710 -10.98 39.70 -13.68
C GLU A 710 -10.49 38.71 -14.75
N PRO A 711 -11.36 37.81 -15.26
CA PRO A 711 -10.99 37.01 -16.42
C PRO A 711 -10.61 37.95 -17.57
N PRO A 712 -9.56 37.65 -18.34
CA PRO A 712 -9.28 38.42 -19.55
C PRO A 712 -10.55 38.43 -20.42
N PRO A 713 -10.96 39.59 -20.96
CA PRO A 713 -12.15 39.66 -21.80
C PRO A 713 -11.99 38.68 -22.97
N PRO A 714 -13.05 37.95 -23.36
CA PRO A 714 -12.98 37.02 -24.48
C PRO A 714 -12.51 37.80 -25.72
N THR A 715 -11.34 37.44 -26.23
CA THR A 715 -10.73 38.11 -27.40
C THR A 715 -11.45 37.80 -28.70
N CYS A 716 -12.52 37.00 -28.68
CA CYS A 716 -13.12 36.41 -29.85
C CYS A 716 -14.53 37.03 -30.09
N GLY A 717 -14.59 37.96 -31.05
CA GLY A 717 -15.76 38.81 -31.33
C GLY A 717 -16.97 38.10 -31.94
N THR A 718 -16.81 36.87 -32.44
CA THR A 718 -17.90 35.99 -32.90
C THR A 718 -17.40 34.54 -32.95
N CYS A 719 -18.20 33.60 -32.43
CA CYS A 719 -17.91 32.16 -32.45
C CYS A 719 -18.46 31.49 -33.72
N PRO A 720 -17.81 30.42 -34.24
CA PRO A 720 -18.33 29.66 -35.37
C PRO A 720 -19.75 29.12 -35.09
N PRO A 721 -20.62 29.02 -36.11
CA PRO A 721 -21.95 28.44 -35.93
C PRO A 721 -21.87 27.04 -35.35
N GLY A 722 -22.49 26.81 -34.18
CA GLY A 722 -22.51 25.52 -33.49
C GLY A 722 -21.48 25.34 -32.37
N GLN A 723 -20.69 26.36 -32.01
CA GLN A 723 -19.75 26.31 -30.88
C GLN A 723 -20.02 27.39 -29.84
N TYR A 724 -19.83 27.06 -28.55
CA TYR A 724 -19.85 28.04 -27.48
C TYR A 724 -18.49 28.73 -27.36
N CYS A 725 -18.49 30.02 -27.05
CA CYS A 725 -17.27 30.82 -26.94
C CYS A 725 -16.35 30.41 -25.78
N THR A 726 -16.82 29.51 -24.91
CA THR A 726 -16.04 28.88 -23.84
C THR A 726 -15.17 27.72 -24.32
N ASP A 727 -15.43 27.19 -25.53
CA ASP A 727 -14.85 25.92 -26.00
C ASP A 727 -13.68 26.14 -26.98
N VAL A 728 -13.31 27.40 -27.24
CA VAL A 728 -12.30 27.76 -28.25
C VAL A 728 -11.05 28.32 -27.56
N ILE A 729 -9.95 27.56 -27.59
CA ILE A 729 -8.62 28.11 -27.34
C ILE A 729 -8.24 28.91 -28.59
N CYS A 730 -8.44 30.23 -28.56
CA CYS A 730 -8.01 31.09 -29.66
C CYS A 730 -6.46 31.05 -29.72
N PRO A 731 -5.83 30.61 -30.83
CA PRO A 731 -4.37 30.60 -30.92
C PRO A 731 -3.88 32.04 -30.81
N ALA A 732 -2.99 32.31 -29.86
CA ALA A 732 -2.31 33.59 -29.79
C ALA A 732 -1.62 33.84 -31.14
N ALA A 733 -1.98 34.92 -31.82
CA ALA A 733 -1.21 35.40 -32.95
C ALA A 733 0.20 35.72 -32.42
N TYR A 734 1.20 34.94 -32.89
CA TYR A 734 2.61 35.18 -32.63
C TYR A 734 3.06 36.56 -33.09
#